data_AF-A0A8T5LNQ0-F1
#
_entry.id   AF-A0A8T5LNQ0-F1
#
_cell.length_a   1.000
_cell.length_b   1.000
_cell.length_c   1.000
_cell.angle_alpha   90.00
_cell.angle_beta   90.00
_cell.angle_gamma   90.00
#
_symmetry.space_group_name_H-M   'P 1'
#
loop_
_entity.id
_entity.type
_entity.pdbx_description
1 polymer ?
#
loop_
_entity_poly.entity_id
_entity_poly.type
_entity_poly.pdbx_seq_one_letter_code
_entity_poly.pdbx_strand_id
1 'polypeptide(L)'
;MEVDEQIKIFREFIENNYYPQLLEAVRKGEIFLNLDFSQLIKFNTEITEELLENPEELLKAAEIAIKDFDLPKKVSKFNVRLINIPESQKILISEIRSKHLNKFVWMEGVVRQKSEVRPHVTAAKFECPSCGNILNVLQLDKKYKEPTRCGCGRKGKFKEISKELVDGQGLVLEESPEDIDGAQPKRINIFLKDDLVSPFSERKSSPGSRIRIAGWVTEVPITLRTGGQATKYDLIIEANSVEPLQDDTANMQIDEKDLEEIKNIAKSPNPLYLLANNLVPSIYGHDKIKEAIVLQLAGGCRKTRSDGVVTRGDMHMLLIGDPGSGKSQLLKRLTKIAPKARFTSGKGASLDYDEPLLIKDEKGVYIEKIGDIVEKNCVNKEDILLPFKRKIEALTFNPKTLKLKWKKIDFGYKHKTKELLYKIELESGRKVTVTGDHSLFSIINGKICQKTAAKHKVGETLIIPATLKHKGEIKNKSVACLLGYFIAEGHARSSKSSYKIEFTLHKNETDIIEEINKHTKKIFGNVLKTYKHGKNGIRAILYGKEIHASFKKWLGPVYGKKAKEKRVPPLVFEMDHSSQKEFLRAYLKGNGGVTKSSNLMSDVLYLFLAQEVIAGCNKRNKIREAFIDGRLVVQKGWRFDLKSPHPKKNYKNKYKNIPLSALDKEIVEKYCRNIKSSKHKRFHWERISYKNLIDRIFLVGNNPSIRGPELTKIFGKSAMEYFSKNPDIYVKIKRGRTNHLYLTNYGKKLYQKLKECKKISESDFGFCRIKNIKRVKSTSQYVYDVSIKKFENFVGGFGGVICHNTGAGLTASVVKDEFLGGWSLEAGTLVLANQGFAIIDELDKMGKEDRSSLHEALEQQTISIAKANIQATLRCETTVLAAANPKFGRFDPYDLIANQINLPPTLINRFDLIFPIKDIPNKEKDETVASFILNLHKDPNKGTAEISTDLMKKYFAYIRKKIEPKITEAAIEEIKEYYVSMRNSGTGDESGIKSIPITARQLEALVRLSEASAKIRLSKTVTKKDAQKAIELVDYCLNQIAKDNETGKIDIDRLSSKITATQRSSISIIKDIINSLEEKLNNKTIPIENVIEAAQEKNINQEKVEQTLEKLRRSGDIFEPKRGFIQRL
;
A
#
# COMPACT_ATOMS: atom_id res chain seq x y z
N MET A 1 -6.28 -16.54 48.84
CA MET A 1 -6.42 -17.80 49.61
C MET A 1 -5.12 -18.59 49.59
N GLU A 2 -4.93 -19.62 50.43
CA GLU A 2 -3.80 -20.54 50.24
C GLU A 2 -4.05 -21.50 49.06
N VAL A 3 -2.99 -21.96 48.39
CA VAL A 3 -3.10 -22.80 47.17
C VAL A 3 -3.88 -24.09 47.45
N ASP A 4 -3.72 -24.69 48.63
CA ASP A 4 -4.40 -25.93 49.02
C ASP A 4 -5.92 -25.74 49.18
N GLU A 5 -6.36 -24.57 49.64
CA GLU A 5 -7.79 -24.23 49.72
C GLU A 5 -8.39 -24.03 48.32
N GLN A 6 -7.66 -23.37 47.42
CA GLN A 6 -8.08 -23.20 46.04
C GLN A 6 -8.26 -24.55 45.33
N ILE A 7 -7.31 -25.47 45.51
CA ILE A 7 -7.38 -26.83 44.93
C ILE A 7 -8.61 -27.59 45.45
N LYS A 8 -8.89 -27.54 46.76
CA LYS A 8 -10.05 -28.22 47.35
C LYS A 8 -11.37 -27.70 46.78
N ILE A 9 -11.53 -26.39 46.68
CA ILE A 9 -12.78 -25.79 46.20
C ILE A 9 -12.98 -26.07 44.71
N PHE A 10 -11.91 -26.02 43.89
CA PHE A 10 -12.01 -26.43 42.49
C PHE A 10 -12.35 -27.91 42.34
N ARG A 11 -11.79 -28.77 43.19
CA ARG A 11 -12.13 -30.20 43.20
C ARG A 11 -13.61 -30.40 43.49
N GLU A 12 -14.14 -29.81 44.57
CA GLU A 12 -15.57 -29.90 44.91
C GLU A 12 -16.47 -29.36 43.78
N PHE A 13 -16.07 -28.26 43.15
CA PHE A 13 -16.81 -27.68 42.04
C PHE A 13 -16.87 -28.61 40.82
N ILE A 14 -15.72 -29.20 40.45
CA ILE A 14 -15.61 -30.11 39.30
C ILE A 14 -16.35 -31.41 39.59
N GLU A 15 -16.27 -31.94 40.81
CA GLU A 15 -16.95 -33.15 41.23
C GLU A 15 -18.47 -33.02 41.14
N ASN A 16 -19.02 -31.90 41.65
CA ASN A 16 -20.46 -31.67 41.68
C ASN A 16 -21.07 -31.37 40.31
N ASN A 17 -20.37 -30.62 39.45
CA ASN A 17 -20.97 -30.07 38.22
C ASN A 17 -20.43 -30.66 36.91
N TYR A 18 -19.17 -31.13 36.89
CA TYR A 18 -18.44 -31.42 35.65
C TYR A 18 -17.84 -32.83 35.57
N TYR A 19 -17.97 -33.67 36.61
CA TYR A 19 -17.41 -35.02 36.66
C TYR A 19 -17.83 -35.92 35.48
N PRO A 20 -19.11 -35.95 35.03
CA PRO A 20 -19.50 -36.72 33.85
C PRO A 20 -18.82 -36.25 32.56
N GLN A 21 -18.68 -34.92 32.40
CA GLN A 21 -18.07 -34.30 31.23
C GLN A 21 -16.55 -34.53 31.21
N LEU A 22 -15.91 -34.52 32.38
CA LEU A 22 -14.51 -34.88 32.55
C LEU A 22 -14.25 -36.33 32.12
N LEU A 23 -15.09 -37.29 32.56
CA LEU A 23 -14.98 -38.69 32.14
C LEU A 23 -15.19 -38.87 30.63
N GLU A 24 -16.13 -38.15 30.03
CA GLU A 24 -16.32 -38.14 28.58
C GLU A 24 -15.13 -37.57 27.82
N ALA A 25 -14.59 -36.43 28.26
CA ALA A 25 -13.43 -35.79 27.64
C ALA A 25 -12.22 -36.74 27.63
N VAL A 26 -11.96 -37.40 28.77
CA VAL A 26 -10.88 -38.38 28.90
C VAL A 26 -11.11 -39.62 28.03
N ARG A 27 -12.36 -40.09 27.89
CA ARG A 27 -12.71 -41.20 26.96
C ARG A 27 -12.46 -40.82 25.50
N LYS A 28 -12.80 -39.59 25.10
CA LYS A 28 -12.58 -39.04 23.75
C LYS A 28 -11.10 -38.71 23.48
N GLY A 29 -10.26 -38.70 24.52
CA GLY A 29 -8.84 -38.35 24.42
C GLY A 29 -8.59 -36.84 24.34
N GLU A 30 -9.55 -36.03 24.77
CA GLU A 30 -9.41 -34.58 24.86
C GLU A 30 -8.51 -34.21 26.06
N ILE A 31 -7.71 -33.16 25.89
CA ILE A 31 -6.76 -32.68 26.91
C ILE A 31 -7.23 -31.39 27.58
N PHE A 32 -8.52 -31.08 27.51
CA PHE A 32 -9.08 -29.87 28.09
C PHE A 32 -10.50 -30.09 28.64
N LEU A 33 -10.92 -29.23 29.57
CA LEU A 33 -12.30 -29.16 30.08
C LEU A 33 -12.80 -27.72 30.03
N ASN A 34 -14.02 -27.55 29.51
CA ASN A 34 -14.69 -26.27 29.46
C ASN A 34 -15.50 -26.05 30.75
N LEU A 35 -15.14 -25.02 31.52
CA LEU A 35 -15.88 -24.58 32.70
C LEU A 35 -16.68 -23.32 32.38
N ASP A 36 -17.94 -23.30 32.80
CA ASP A 36 -18.82 -22.13 32.67
C ASP A 36 -18.56 -21.17 33.84
N PHE A 37 -18.10 -19.96 33.52
CA PHE A 37 -17.81 -18.94 34.51
C PHE A 37 -19.06 -18.54 35.31
N SER A 38 -20.26 -18.58 34.70
CA SER A 38 -21.51 -18.26 35.39
C SER A 38 -21.86 -19.26 36.49
N GLN A 39 -21.46 -20.53 36.32
CA GLN A 39 -21.64 -21.55 37.36
C GLN A 39 -20.61 -21.39 38.48
N LEU A 40 -19.38 -20.99 38.14
CA LEU A 40 -18.33 -20.70 39.11
C LEU A 40 -18.73 -19.54 40.05
N ILE A 41 -19.30 -18.45 39.49
CA ILE A 41 -19.81 -17.30 40.27
C ILE A 41 -20.83 -17.76 41.32
N LYS A 42 -21.77 -18.63 40.93
CA LYS A 42 -22.83 -19.13 41.82
C LYS A 42 -22.31 -20.02 42.94
N PHE A 43 -21.22 -20.73 42.69
CA PHE A 43 -20.63 -21.64 43.66
C PHE A 43 -19.74 -20.89 44.67
N ASN A 44 -18.83 -20.05 44.17
CA ASN A 44 -17.93 -19.28 45.01
C ASN A 44 -17.52 -17.95 44.36
N THR A 45 -18.00 -16.84 44.93
CA THR A 45 -17.72 -15.49 44.42
C THR A 45 -16.28 -15.05 44.68
N GLU A 46 -15.69 -15.44 45.82
CA GLU A 46 -14.32 -15.05 46.21
C GLU A 46 -13.27 -15.62 45.24
N ILE A 47 -13.35 -16.91 44.92
CA ILE A 47 -12.48 -17.53 43.90
C ILE A 47 -12.65 -16.87 42.55
N THR A 48 -13.87 -16.46 42.23
CA THR A 48 -14.17 -15.87 40.92
C THR A 48 -13.55 -14.48 40.77
N GLU A 49 -13.57 -13.66 41.82
CA GLU A 49 -12.85 -12.38 41.86
C GLU A 49 -11.33 -12.59 41.79
N GLU A 50 -10.80 -13.55 42.54
CA GLU A 50 -9.37 -13.88 42.53
C GLU A 50 -8.93 -14.38 41.14
N LEU A 51 -9.80 -15.11 40.43
CA LEU A 51 -9.53 -15.61 39.07
C LEU A 51 -9.50 -14.49 38.01
N LEU A 52 -10.24 -13.41 38.22
CA LEU A 52 -10.17 -12.23 37.36
C LEU A 52 -8.89 -11.41 37.59
N GLU A 53 -8.34 -11.44 38.81
CA GLU A 53 -7.13 -10.69 39.17
C GLU A 53 -5.84 -11.48 38.92
N ASN A 54 -5.80 -12.78 39.22
CA ASN A 54 -4.66 -13.68 39.10
C ASN A 54 -5.03 -15.02 38.42
N PRO A 55 -5.42 -14.99 37.13
CA PRO A 55 -5.89 -16.17 36.41
C PRO A 55 -4.84 -17.28 36.24
N GLU A 56 -3.55 -16.93 36.09
CA GLU A 56 -2.51 -17.91 35.79
C GLU A 56 -2.28 -18.90 36.94
N GLU A 57 -2.30 -18.42 38.19
CA GLU A 57 -2.09 -19.26 39.38
C GLU A 57 -3.31 -20.15 39.65
N LEU A 58 -4.52 -19.57 39.58
CA LEU A 58 -5.76 -20.30 39.82
C LEU A 58 -6.08 -21.35 38.75
N LEU A 59 -5.79 -21.07 37.47
CA LEU A 59 -5.95 -22.07 36.43
C LEU A 59 -5.01 -23.27 36.65
N LYS A 60 -3.76 -23.03 37.08
CA LYS A 60 -2.85 -24.13 37.45
C LYS A 60 -3.35 -24.92 38.66
N ALA A 61 -3.91 -24.24 39.67
CA ALA A 61 -4.53 -24.92 40.81
C ALA A 61 -5.70 -25.83 40.36
N ALA A 62 -6.54 -25.36 39.44
CA ALA A 62 -7.61 -26.15 38.85
C ALA A 62 -7.08 -27.35 38.03
N GLU A 63 -5.99 -27.17 37.26
CA GLU A 63 -5.34 -28.27 36.53
C GLU A 63 -4.73 -29.33 37.46
N ILE A 64 -4.21 -28.92 38.62
CA ILE A 64 -3.72 -29.83 39.66
C ILE A 64 -4.90 -30.58 40.31
N ALA A 65 -5.99 -29.89 40.62
CA ALA A 65 -7.20 -30.51 41.17
C ALA A 65 -7.73 -31.63 40.26
N ILE A 66 -7.62 -31.47 38.93
CA ILE A 66 -8.03 -32.51 37.97
C ILE A 66 -7.13 -33.75 38.04
N LYS A 67 -5.83 -33.59 38.32
CA LYS A 67 -4.88 -34.71 38.44
C LYS A 67 -5.13 -35.57 39.67
N ASP A 68 -5.74 -35.01 40.71
CA ASP A 68 -6.07 -35.72 41.95
C ASP A 68 -7.29 -36.65 41.80
N PHE A 69 -8.08 -36.52 40.73
CA PHE A 69 -9.18 -37.44 40.45
C PHE A 69 -8.67 -38.78 39.90
N ASP A 70 -9.26 -39.88 40.35
CA ASP A 70 -9.01 -41.22 39.80
C ASP A 70 -9.65 -41.36 38.41
N LEU A 71 -8.86 -41.03 37.38
CA LEU A 71 -9.27 -41.11 35.98
C LEU A 71 -8.83 -42.45 35.33
N PRO A 72 -9.64 -43.03 34.42
CA PRO A 72 -9.38 -44.34 33.82
C PRO A 72 -8.13 -44.40 32.91
N LYS A 73 -7.57 -43.26 32.51
CA LYS A 73 -6.25 -43.14 31.88
C LYS A 73 -5.45 -42.07 32.61
N LYS A 74 -4.16 -42.31 32.91
CA LYS A 74 -3.25 -41.29 33.45
C LYS A 74 -3.03 -40.19 32.41
N VAL A 75 -3.72 -39.06 32.57
CA VAL A 75 -3.53 -37.88 31.73
C VAL A 75 -2.41 -37.03 32.32
N SER A 76 -1.34 -36.78 31.55
CA SER A 76 -0.16 -36.05 32.04
C SER A 76 -0.32 -34.52 31.98
N LYS A 77 -1.14 -34.00 31.07
CA LYS A 77 -1.44 -32.58 30.89
C LYS A 77 -2.91 -32.40 30.50
N PHE A 78 -3.66 -31.63 31.30
CA PHE A 78 -5.07 -31.37 31.08
C PHE A 78 -5.36 -29.91 31.42
N ASN A 79 -5.89 -29.16 30.46
CA ASN A 79 -6.03 -27.70 30.51
C ASN A 79 -7.46 -27.28 30.87
N VAL A 80 -7.62 -26.24 31.69
CA VAL A 80 -8.93 -25.70 32.06
C VAL A 80 -9.27 -24.48 31.20
N ARG A 81 -10.40 -24.54 30.49
CA ARG A 81 -10.86 -23.51 29.55
C ARG A 81 -12.12 -22.83 30.08
N LEU A 82 -12.12 -21.50 30.17
CA LEU A 82 -13.27 -20.74 30.67
C LEU A 82 -14.15 -20.25 29.52
N ILE A 83 -15.46 -20.47 29.67
CA ILE A 83 -16.53 -20.07 28.74
C ILE A 83 -17.55 -19.18 29.48
N ASN A 84 -18.32 -18.37 28.75
CA ASN A 84 -19.40 -17.51 29.27
C ASN A 84 -18.95 -16.46 30.31
N ILE A 85 -17.88 -15.74 30.00
CA ILE A 85 -17.35 -14.67 30.85
C ILE A 85 -18.28 -13.45 30.77
N PRO A 86 -18.55 -12.75 31.89
CA PRO A 86 -19.48 -11.61 31.93
C PRO A 86 -19.05 -10.44 31.03
N GLU A 87 -20.04 -9.71 30.51
CA GLU A 87 -19.81 -8.54 29.65
C GLU A 87 -19.04 -7.40 30.32
N SER A 88 -19.04 -7.33 31.65
CA SER A 88 -18.26 -6.36 32.42
C SER A 88 -16.75 -6.46 32.19
N GLN A 89 -16.26 -7.63 31.75
CA GLN A 89 -14.85 -7.88 31.42
C GLN A 89 -14.54 -7.72 29.93
N LYS A 90 -15.51 -7.27 29.12
CA LYS A 90 -15.31 -6.95 27.71
C LYS A 90 -14.47 -5.69 27.57
N ILE A 91 -13.37 -5.77 26.84
CA ILE A 91 -12.50 -4.62 26.60
C ILE A 91 -12.20 -4.48 25.11
N LEU A 92 -12.31 -3.24 24.62
CA LEU A 92 -11.85 -2.91 23.26
C LEU A 92 -10.33 -2.92 23.20
N ILE A 93 -9.75 -3.46 22.13
CA ILE A 93 -8.28 -3.52 21.92
C ILE A 93 -7.64 -2.14 22.05
N SER A 94 -8.36 -1.10 21.64
CA SER A 94 -7.99 0.31 21.70
C SER A 94 -7.90 0.86 23.12
N GLU A 95 -8.60 0.25 24.08
CA GLU A 95 -8.70 0.65 25.49
C GLU A 95 -7.73 -0.08 26.40
N ILE A 96 -7.04 -1.12 25.92
CA ILE A 96 -6.04 -1.85 26.71
C ILE A 96 -4.93 -0.90 27.19
N ARG A 97 -4.70 -0.89 28.50
CA ARG A 97 -3.72 -0.07 29.22
C ARG A 97 -3.06 -0.94 30.31
N SER A 98 -2.05 -0.39 30.96
CA SER A 98 -1.33 -1.05 32.06
C SER A 98 -2.21 -1.48 33.25
N LYS A 99 -3.39 -0.86 33.45
CA LYS A 99 -4.34 -1.25 34.51
C LYS A 99 -4.96 -2.65 34.32
N HIS A 100 -4.84 -3.20 33.12
CA HIS A 100 -5.35 -4.54 32.78
C HIS A 100 -4.27 -5.61 32.79
N LEU A 101 -3.03 -5.27 33.17
CA LEU A 101 -1.96 -6.26 33.31
C LEU A 101 -2.34 -7.34 34.32
N ASN A 102 -2.05 -8.59 33.96
CA ASN A 102 -2.38 -9.81 34.68
C ASN A 102 -3.87 -10.06 34.91
N LYS A 103 -4.77 -9.16 34.48
CA LYS A 103 -6.22 -9.36 34.61
C LYS A 103 -6.77 -10.23 33.49
N PHE A 104 -7.77 -11.03 33.81
CA PHE A 104 -8.51 -11.84 32.85
C PHE A 104 -9.54 -10.98 32.12
N VAL A 105 -9.46 -10.95 30.80
CA VAL A 105 -10.24 -10.07 29.93
C VAL A 105 -10.68 -10.84 28.69
N TRP A 106 -11.75 -10.38 28.05
CA TRP A 106 -12.14 -10.92 26.75
C TRP A 106 -12.44 -9.83 25.74
N MET A 107 -12.23 -10.16 24.47
CA MET A 107 -12.42 -9.23 23.36
C MET A 107 -12.80 -9.93 22.07
N GLU A 108 -13.33 -9.14 21.14
CA GLU A 108 -13.78 -9.59 19.83
C GLU A 108 -13.01 -8.85 18.75
N GLY A 109 -12.60 -9.58 17.72
CA GLY A 109 -11.88 -8.97 16.60
C GLY A 109 -11.73 -9.91 15.42
N VAL A 110 -11.17 -9.38 14.34
CA VAL A 110 -10.87 -10.13 13.12
C VAL A 110 -9.42 -10.57 13.14
N VAL A 111 -9.16 -11.85 12.86
CA VAL A 111 -7.80 -12.38 12.75
C VAL A 111 -7.13 -11.76 11.53
N ARG A 112 -6.12 -10.91 11.74
CA ARG A 112 -5.40 -10.26 10.65
C ARG A 112 -4.25 -11.10 10.13
N GLN A 113 -3.50 -11.68 11.06
CA GLN A 113 -2.28 -12.43 10.78
C GLN A 113 -2.22 -13.62 11.72
N LYS A 114 -1.68 -14.73 11.21
CA LYS A 114 -1.42 -15.93 11.98
C LYS A 114 -0.03 -16.46 11.62
N SER A 115 0.75 -16.84 12.64
CA SER A 115 2.08 -17.42 12.46
C SER A 115 1.99 -18.92 12.22
N GLU A 116 3.08 -19.54 11.77
CA GLU A 116 3.23 -21.00 11.82
C GLU A 116 3.26 -21.51 13.27
N VAL A 117 2.80 -22.74 13.48
CA VAL A 117 2.91 -23.46 14.74
C VAL A 117 4.37 -23.79 14.98
N ARG A 118 4.88 -23.47 16.18
CA ARG A 118 6.27 -23.74 16.54
C ARG A 118 6.39 -24.32 17.94
N PRO A 119 7.22 -25.36 18.12
CA PRO A 119 7.46 -25.93 19.43
C PRO A 119 8.29 -24.95 20.28
N HIS A 120 7.77 -24.63 21.46
CA HIS A 120 8.42 -23.86 22.51
C HIS A 120 8.88 -24.79 23.61
N VAL A 121 10.10 -24.59 24.12
CA VAL A 121 10.60 -25.37 25.25
C VAL A 121 9.99 -24.83 26.54
N THR A 122 9.32 -25.67 27.32
CA THR A 122 8.76 -25.31 28.65
C THR A 122 9.64 -25.82 29.79
N ALA A 123 10.28 -26.97 29.61
CA ALA A 123 11.25 -27.52 30.55
C ALA A 123 12.38 -28.23 29.81
N ALA A 124 13.59 -28.18 30.34
CA ALA A 124 14.73 -28.92 29.83
C ALA A 124 15.43 -29.68 30.97
N LYS A 125 15.77 -30.95 30.71
CA LYS A 125 16.50 -31.83 31.63
C LYS A 125 17.97 -31.85 31.23
N PHE A 126 18.83 -31.58 32.20
CA PHE A 126 20.27 -31.45 32.02
C PHE A 126 21.03 -32.42 32.91
N GLU A 127 21.93 -33.19 32.34
CA GLU A 127 22.87 -34.06 33.05
C GLU A 127 24.10 -33.27 33.49
N CYS A 128 24.53 -33.47 34.73
CA CYS A 128 25.83 -33.00 35.19
C CYS A 128 26.95 -33.98 34.77
N PRO A 129 27.91 -33.59 33.93
CA PRO A 129 28.94 -34.52 33.45
C PRO A 129 29.95 -34.97 34.54
N SER A 130 29.90 -34.39 35.75
CA SER A 130 30.76 -34.81 36.87
C SER A 130 30.12 -35.81 37.82
N CYS A 131 28.79 -35.84 37.93
CA CYS A 131 28.10 -36.64 38.94
C CYS A 131 26.87 -37.38 38.42
N GLY A 132 26.55 -37.28 37.13
CA GLY A 132 25.37 -37.90 36.52
C GLY A 132 24.04 -37.31 36.96
N ASN A 133 24.01 -36.33 37.87
CA ASN A 133 22.76 -35.79 38.39
C ASN A 133 21.93 -35.10 37.28
N ILE A 134 20.63 -35.39 37.25
CA ILE A 134 19.67 -34.85 36.29
C ILE A 134 18.99 -33.63 36.91
N LEU A 135 19.20 -32.48 36.29
CA LEU A 135 18.65 -31.19 36.71
C LEU A 135 17.53 -30.79 35.74
N ASN A 136 16.30 -30.71 36.24
CA ASN A 136 15.19 -30.15 35.49
C ASN A 136 15.18 -28.63 35.66
N VAL A 137 15.29 -27.89 34.55
CA VAL A 137 15.22 -26.42 34.53
C VAL A 137 14.01 -26.01 33.71
N LEU A 138 13.05 -25.33 34.36
CA LEU A 138 11.92 -24.70 33.69
C LEU A 138 12.42 -23.53 32.83
N GLN A 139 11.97 -23.49 31.58
CA GLN A 139 12.37 -22.52 30.56
C GLN A 139 11.32 -21.40 30.42
N LEU A 140 11.02 -20.71 31.52
CA LEU A 140 10.00 -19.64 31.56
C LEU A 140 10.44 -18.35 30.85
N ASP A 141 11.74 -18.22 30.56
CA ASP A 141 12.33 -17.02 29.96
C ASP A 141 12.52 -17.14 28.43
N LYS A 142 12.48 -16.00 27.74
CA LYS A 142 12.82 -15.90 26.30
C LYS A 142 14.23 -16.38 25.94
N LYS A 143 15.14 -16.48 26.92
CA LYS A 143 16.49 -17.00 26.74
C LYS A 143 16.55 -18.38 27.34
N TYR A 144 17.02 -19.34 26.54
CA TYR A 144 17.31 -20.68 27.02
C TYR A 144 18.27 -20.63 28.21
N LYS A 145 17.81 -21.10 29.36
CA LYS A 145 18.54 -21.09 30.63
C LYS A 145 19.11 -22.47 30.91
N GLU A 146 20.43 -22.57 30.96
CA GLU A 146 21.11 -23.73 31.52
C GLU A 146 21.17 -23.63 33.05
N PRO A 147 21.26 -24.77 33.77
CA PRO A 147 21.52 -24.75 35.20
C PRO A 147 22.82 -24.02 35.49
N THR A 148 22.85 -23.18 36.52
CA THR A 148 24.07 -22.41 36.85
C THR A 148 25.05 -23.24 37.69
N ARG A 149 24.53 -24.15 38.53
CA ARG A 149 25.29 -24.97 39.47
C ARG A 149 24.61 -26.32 39.68
N CYS A 150 25.43 -27.36 39.82
CA CYS A 150 24.99 -28.66 40.32
C CYS A 150 25.23 -28.75 41.84
N GLY A 151 24.51 -29.62 42.53
CA GLY A 151 24.75 -29.94 43.94
C GLY A 151 26.18 -30.44 44.23
N CYS A 152 26.87 -31.02 43.24
CA CYS A 152 28.27 -31.43 43.35
C CYS A 152 29.29 -30.27 43.18
N GLY A 153 28.84 -29.02 43.04
CA GLY A 153 29.69 -27.83 42.93
C GLY A 153 30.12 -27.43 41.52
N ARG A 154 29.84 -28.26 40.49
CA ARG A 154 30.18 -27.94 39.08
C ARG A 154 29.35 -26.78 38.53
N LYS A 155 30.01 -25.86 37.83
CA LYS A 155 29.43 -24.66 37.19
C LYS A 155 29.58 -24.74 35.67
N GLY A 156 28.46 -24.64 34.95
CA GLY A 156 28.41 -24.57 33.48
C GLY A 156 28.72 -25.87 32.73
N LYS A 157 28.38 -25.88 31.43
CA LYS A 157 28.53 -27.02 30.50
C LYS A 157 27.76 -28.27 30.95
N PHE A 158 26.47 -28.11 31.21
CA PHE A 158 25.57 -29.23 31.45
C PHE A 158 25.16 -29.88 30.14
N LYS A 159 25.02 -31.21 30.12
CA LYS A 159 24.63 -31.95 28.92
C LYS A 159 23.10 -32.02 28.85
N GLU A 160 22.49 -31.46 27.83
CA GLU A 160 21.03 -31.56 27.64
C GLU A 160 20.66 -33.03 27.35
N ILE A 161 19.74 -33.60 28.13
CA ILE A 161 19.23 -34.97 27.95
C ILE A 161 17.95 -34.92 27.12
N SER A 162 16.99 -34.12 27.57
CA SER A 162 15.66 -34.08 26.99
C SER A 162 15.00 -32.72 27.23
N LYS A 163 14.13 -32.32 26.33
CA LYS A 163 13.36 -31.08 26.42
C LYS A 163 11.88 -31.38 26.25
N GLU A 164 11.07 -30.77 27.11
CA GLU A 164 9.62 -30.76 26.97
C GLU A 164 9.22 -29.60 26.08
N LEU A 165 8.58 -29.93 24.96
CA LEU A 165 8.12 -28.99 23.96
C LEU A 165 6.60 -28.85 24.08
N VAL A 166 6.13 -27.63 23.96
CA VAL A 166 4.71 -27.27 23.83
C VAL A 166 4.54 -26.49 22.54
N ASP A 167 3.53 -26.84 21.76
CA ASP A 167 3.24 -26.11 20.53
C ASP A 167 2.65 -24.74 20.85
N GLY A 168 3.26 -23.70 20.28
CA GLY A 168 2.86 -22.32 20.45
C GLY A 168 2.63 -21.64 19.10
N GLN A 169 1.62 -20.79 19.03
CA GLN A 169 1.28 -20.03 17.83
C GLN A 169 0.92 -18.59 18.17
N GLY A 170 1.37 -17.65 17.34
CA GLY A 170 1.05 -16.24 17.44
C GLY A 170 -0.08 -15.85 16.49
N LEU A 171 -0.99 -15.04 17.01
CA LEU A 171 -2.15 -14.52 16.29
C LEU A 171 -2.23 -13.01 16.49
N VAL A 172 -2.50 -12.26 15.43
CA VAL A 172 -2.72 -10.81 15.51
C VAL A 172 -4.21 -10.54 15.30
N LEU A 173 -4.86 -10.02 16.33
CA LEU A 173 -6.27 -9.64 16.30
C LEU A 173 -6.39 -8.14 16.00
N GLU A 174 -7.25 -7.78 15.06
CA GLU A 174 -7.57 -6.41 14.67
C GLU A 174 -9.02 -6.09 15.07
N GLU A 175 -9.27 -4.90 15.61
CA GLU A 175 -10.64 -4.48 15.96
C GLU A 175 -11.53 -4.39 14.72
N SER A 176 -12.81 -4.71 14.89
CA SER A 176 -13.79 -4.53 13.84
C SER A 176 -14.03 -3.03 13.61
N PRO A 177 -13.98 -2.52 12.37
CA PRO A 177 -14.25 -1.11 12.07
C PRO A 177 -15.69 -0.66 12.42
N GLU A 178 -16.59 -1.61 12.68
CA GLU A 178 -17.98 -1.33 13.06
C GLU A 178 -18.09 -0.84 14.51
N ASP A 179 -17.15 -1.24 15.36
CA ASP A 179 -17.17 -0.93 16.80
C ASP A 179 -16.41 0.38 17.12
N ILE A 180 -16.01 1.15 16.09
CA ILE A 180 -15.10 2.31 16.22
C ILE A 180 -15.67 3.55 15.51
N ASP A 181 -15.77 4.66 16.24
CA ASP A 181 -16.18 5.97 15.71
C ASP A 181 -15.05 6.68 14.93
N GLY A 182 -14.73 6.17 13.75
CA GLY A 182 -13.84 6.84 12.77
C GLY A 182 -12.34 6.88 13.13
N ALA A 183 -11.93 6.28 14.25
CA ALA A 183 -10.53 6.04 14.57
C ALA A 183 -9.96 4.85 13.81
N GLN A 184 -8.62 4.77 13.70
CA GLN A 184 -7.97 3.61 13.07
C GLN A 184 -8.06 2.38 13.99
N PRO A 185 -8.44 1.20 13.46
CA PRO A 185 -8.52 -0.02 14.25
C PRO A 185 -7.15 -0.37 14.83
N LYS A 186 -7.12 -0.71 16.12
CA LYS A 186 -5.89 -1.17 16.78
C LYS A 186 -5.73 -2.67 16.65
N ARG A 187 -4.50 -3.12 16.88
CA ARG A 187 -4.09 -4.52 16.79
C ARG A 187 -3.43 -4.94 18.09
N ILE A 188 -3.65 -6.19 18.48
CA ILE A 188 -2.96 -6.82 19.60
C ILE A 188 -2.46 -8.21 19.22
N ASN A 189 -1.32 -8.58 19.79
CA ASN A 189 -0.72 -9.90 19.62
C ASN A 189 -1.27 -10.83 20.69
N ILE A 190 -1.62 -12.02 20.27
CA ILE A 190 -2.24 -13.06 21.08
C ILE A 190 -1.42 -14.32 20.91
N PHE A 191 -1.17 -15.00 22.02
CA PHE A 191 -0.38 -16.21 22.07
C PHE A 191 -1.27 -17.40 22.43
N LEU A 192 -1.26 -18.43 21.57
CA LEU A 192 -2.01 -19.67 21.71
C LEU A 192 -1.04 -20.79 22.11
N LYS A 193 -1.46 -21.69 23.01
CA LYS A 193 -0.67 -22.84 23.51
C LYS A 193 -1.49 -24.13 23.41
N ASP A 194 -0.79 -25.26 23.25
CA ASP A 194 -1.34 -26.63 23.34
C ASP A 194 -2.57 -26.89 22.44
N ASP A 195 -3.74 -27.22 23.01
CA ASP A 195 -4.98 -27.61 22.32
C ASP A 195 -5.57 -26.51 21.42
N LEU A 196 -5.32 -25.24 21.73
CA LEU A 196 -5.75 -24.10 20.91
C LEU A 196 -5.02 -24.06 19.55
N VAL A 197 -3.92 -24.80 19.43
CA VAL A 197 -3.07 -24.89 18.25
C VAL A 197 -3.35 -26.18 17.45
N SER A 198 -4.29 -27.02 17.91
CA SER A 198 -4.69 -28.24 17.19
C SER A 198 -5.23 -27.94 15.78
N PRO A 199 -5.12 -28.87 14.81
CA PRO A 199 -5.59 -28.66 13.43
C PRO A 199 -7.06 -28.26 13.33
N PHE A 200 -7.90 -28.71 14.27
CA PHE A 200 -9.31 -28.35 14.33
C PHE A 200 -9.52 -26.90 14.80
N SER A 201 -8.83 -26.51 15.88
CA SER A 201 -8.81 -25.12 16.37
C SER A 201 -8.13 -24.17 15.39
N GLU A 202 -7.19 -24.68 14.57
CA GLU A 202 -6.48 -23.90 13.56
C GLU A 202 -7.43 -23.42 12.45
N ARG A 203 -8.36 -24.28 12.00
CA ARG A 203 -9.39 -23.93 11.03
C ARG A 203 -10.35 -22.86 11.57
N LYS A 204 -10.70 -22.94 12.86
CA LYS A 204 -11.60 -21.98 13.53
C LYS A 204 -11.01 -20.58 13.65
N SER A 205 -9.70 -20.47 13.80
CA SER A 205 -8.97 -19.20 13.96
C SER A 205 -8.22 -18.80 12.69
N SER A 206 -8.77 -19.11 11.52
CA SER A 206 -8.14 -18.79 10.23
C SER A 206 -8.11 -17.27 9.97
N PRO A 207 -7.08 -16.74 9.27
CA PRO A 207 -7.03 -15.32 8.91
C PRO A 207 -8.30 -14.85 8.19
N GLY A 208 -8.89 -13.76 8.65
CA GLY A 208 -10.18 -13.23 8.19
C GLY A 208 -11.39 -13.64 9.04
N SER A 209 -11.26 -14.65 9.91
CA SER A 209 -12.34 -15.05 10.82
C SER A 209 -12.53 -14.03 11.94
N ARG A 210 -13.79 -13.78 12.34
CA ARG A 210 -14.09 -13.05 13.58
C ARG A 210 -14.09 -14.03 14.73
N ILE A 211 -13.30 -13.74 15.76
CA ILE A 211 -13.16 -14.62 16.91
C ILE A 211 -13.29 -13.81 18.20
N ARG A 212 -13.89 -14.45 19.21
CA ARG A 212 -13.85 -14.02 20.60
C ARG A 212 -12.66 -14.71 21.26
N ILE A 213 -11.85 -13.94 21.95
CA ILE A 213 -10.69 -14.44 22.68
C ILE A 213 -10.81 -13.98 24.11
N ALA A 214 -10.72 -14.93 25.03
CA ALA A 214 -10.55 -14.67 26.44
C ALA A 214 -9.16 -15.10 26.90
N GLY A 215 -8.57 -14.32 27.78
CA GLY A 215 -7.22 -14.53 28.25
C GLY A 215 -6.77 -13.43 29.18
N TRP A 216 -5.51 -13.44 29.56
CA TRP A 216 -4.96 -12.39 30.43
C TRP A 216 -3.89 -11.57 29.72
N VAL A 217 -3.83 -10.29 30.07
CA VAL A 217 -2.87 -9.36 29.47
C VAL A 217 -1.52 -9.52 30.14
N THR A 218 -0.52 -9.96 29.37
CA THR A 218 0.86 -10.16 29.85
C THR A 218 1.79 -9.16 29.19
N GLU A 219 2.86 -8.76 29.88
CA GLU A 219 3.87 -7.88 29.32
C GLU A 219 5.07 -8.65 28.77
N VAL A 220 5.58 -8.17 27.65
CA VAL A 220 6.69 -8.79 26.94
C VAL A 220 7.84 -7.79 26.80
N PRO A 221 9.05 -8.10 27.30
CA PRO A 221 10.18 -7.20 27.19
C PRO A 221 10.64 -7.08 25.73
N ILE A 222 10.77 -5.84 25.26
CA ILE A 222 11.33 -5.54 23.94
C ILE A 222 12.85 -5.59 24.04
N THR A 223 13.48 -6.52 23.31
CA THR A 223 14.94 -6.62 23.26
C THR A 223 15.53 -5.57 22.32
N LEU A 224 16.44 -4.74 22.82
CA LEU A 224 17.19 -3.78 22.02
C LEU A 224 18.25 -4.51 21.18
N ARG A 225 18.66 -3.91 20.05
CA ARG A 225 19.71 -4.46 19.16
C ARG A 225 21.07 -4.71 19.84
N THR A 226 21.28 -4.14 21.02
CA THR A 226 22.49 -4.32 21.84
C THR A 226 22.39 -5.52 22.79
N GLY A 227 21.30 -6.30 22.75
CA GLY A 227 21.07 -7.45 23.63
C GLY A 227 20.52 -7.11 25.02
N GLY A 228 20.33 -5.83 25.34
CA GLY A 228 19.72 -5.34 26.58
C GLY A 228 18.19 -5.21 26.49
N GLN A 229 17.50 -5.33 27.61
CA GLN A 229 16.04 -5.15 27.70
C GLN A 229 15.67 -3.65 27.62
N ALA A 230 14.64 -3.30 26.84
CA ALA A 230 14.06 -1.95 26.83
C ALA A 230 13.17 -1.75 28.06
N THR A 231 12.96 -0.50 28.49
CA THR A 231 11.97 -0.21 29.56
C THR A 231 10.54 -0.06 29.02
N LYS A 232 10.35 -0.25 27.73
CA LYS A 232 9.03 -0.33 27.10
C LYS A 232 8.75 -1.82 26.92
N TYR A 233 7.59 -2.23 27.39
CA TYR A 233 7.06 -3.57 27.21
C TYR A 233 5.94 -3.50 26.18
N ASP A 234 5.86 -4.53 25.34
CA ASP A 234 4.68 -4.75 24.52
C ASP A 234 3.67 -5.55 25.33
N LEU A 235 2.39 -5.18 25.23
CA LEU A 235 1.31 -5.95 25.84
C LEU A 235 0.86 -7.02 24.85
N ILE A 236 0.75 -8.25 25.33
CA ILE A 236 0.19 -9.37 24.59
C ILE A 236 -0.93 -10.00 25.42
N ILE A 237 -1.75 -10.83 24.79
CA ILE A 237 -2.74 -11.64 25.51
C ILE A 237 -2.30 -13.09 25.42
N GLU A 238 -2.19 -13.75 26.56
CA GLU A 238 -2.15 -15.21 26.59
C GLU A 238 -3.58 -15.72 26.55
N ALA A 239 -3.94 -16.45 25.49
CA ALA A 239 -5.31 -16.93 25.31
C ALA A 239 -5.57 -18.13 26.21
N ASN A 240 -6.68 -18.06 26.94
CA ASN A 240 -7.28 -19.22 27.59
C ASN A 240 -8.29 -19.89 26.65
N SER A 241 -9.25 -19.15 26.10
CA SER A 241 -10.25 -19.71 25.20
C SER A 241 -10.35 -18.90 23.91
N VAL A 242 -10.56 -19.60 22.81
CA VAL A 242 -10.78 -19.02 21.49
C VAL A 242 -12.09 -19.59 20.95
N GLU A 243 -13.09 -18.72 20.85
CA GLU A 243 -14.41 -19.06 20.32
C GLU A 243 -14.55 -18.39 18.95
N PRO A 244 -14.73 -19.16 17.86
CA PRO A 244 -15.15 -18.56 16.60
C PRO A 244 -16.55 -17.97 16.81
N LEU A 245 -16.66 -16.65 16.61
CA LEU A 245 -17.96 -16.04 16.48
C LEU A 245 -18.46 -16.47 15.10
N GLN A 246 -19.33 -17.49 15.04
CA GLN A 246 -20.05 -17.81 13.81
C GLN A 246 -20.71 -16.51 13.36
N ASP A 247 -20.30 -15.97 12.21
CA ASP A 247 -20.56 -14.62 11.74
C ASP A 247 -21.81 -13.97 12.38
N ASP A 248 -21.58 -13.36 13.55
CA ASP A 248 -22.65 -12.84 14.40
C ASP A 248 -23.12 -11.50 13.84
N THR A 249 -23.89 -11.61 12.77
CA THR A 249 -25.05 -10.76 12.55
C THR A 249 -26.12 -10.96 13.65
N ALA A 250 -25.87 -11.85 14.63
CA ALA A 250 -26.71 -12.07 15.81
C ALA A 250 -26.72 -10.90 16.82
N ASN A 251 -25.65 -10.11 16.90
CA ASN A 251 -25.52 -9.05 17.91
C ASN A 251 -25.94 -7.66 17.43
N MET A 252 -26.55 -7.54 16.25
CA MET A 252 -27.36 -6.35 15.98
C MET A 252 -28.64 -6.57 16.79
N GLN A 253 -28.69 -6.02 18.01
CA GLN A 253 -29.93 -5.96 18.78
C GLN A 253 -30.92 -5.16 17.93
N ILE A 254 -31.84 -5.88 17.29
CA ILE A 254 -32.94 -5.26 16.56
C ILE A 254 -34.02 -5.10 17.63
N ASP A 255 -34.22 -3.85 18.04
CA ASP A 255 -35.26 -3.52 19.00
C ASP A 255 -36.63 -3.90 18.42
N GLU A 256 -37.61 -4.12 19.30
CA GLU A 256 -38.98 -4.44 18.86
C GLU A 256 -39.55 -3.34 17.95
N LYS A 257 -39.18 -2.08 18.19
CA LYS A 257 -39.50 -0.93 17.32
C LYS A 257 -38.90 -1.05 15.92
N ASP A 258 -37.61 -1.43 15.82
CA ASP A 258 -36.95 -1.64 14.53
C ASP A 258 -37.61 -2.80 13.76
N LEU A 259 -38.02 -3.87 14.46
CA LEU A 259 -38.74 -5.00 13.85
C LEU A 259 -40.10 -4.59 13.29
N GLU A 260 -40.84 -3.71 13.98
CA GLU A 260 -42.10 -3.16 13.49
C GLU A 260 -41.89 -2.33 12.22
N GLU A 261 -40.87 -1.46 12.21
CA GLU A 261 -40.53 -0.67 11.02
C GLU A 261 -40.09 -1.56 9.84
N ILE A 262 -39.28 -2.59 10.09
CA ILE A 262 -38.89 -3.58 9.08
C ILE A 262 -40.13 -4.26 8.47
N LYS A 263 -41.09 -4.67 9.30
CA LYS A 263 -42.35 -5.27 8.84
C LYS A 263 -43.21 -4.27 8.05
N ASN A 264 -43.24 -3.00 8.45
CA ASN A 264 -43.98 -1.96 7.74
C ASN A 264 -43.40 -1.70 6.36
N ILE A 265 -42.06 -1.65 6.24
CA ILE A 265 -41.36 -1.56 4.96
C ILE A 265 -41.73 -2.75 4.07
N ALA A 266 -41.70 -3.97 4.60
CA ALA A 266 -42.02 -5.18 3.84
C ALA A 266 -43.49 -5.28 3.38
N LYS A 267 -44.42 -4.72 4.15
CA LYS A 267 -45.86 -4.68 3.83
C LYS A 267 -46.22 -3.62 2.78
N SER A 268 -45.32 -2.69 2.46
CA SER A 268 -45.57 -1.67 1.44
C SER A 268 -45.91 -2.32 0.07
N PRO A 269 -46.70 -1.65 -0.78
CA PRO A 269 -47.15 -2.22 -2.05
C PRO A 269 -45.99 -2.55 -3.02
N ASN A 270 -44.87 -1.84 -2.92
CA ASN A 270 -43.64 -2.15 -3.66
C ASN A 270 -42.39 -1.86 -2.82
N PRO A 271 -41.96 -2.82 -1.96
CA PRO A 271 -40.85 -2.61 -1.03
C PRO A 271 -39.51 -2.49 -1.76
N LEU A 272 -39.37 -3.15 -2.91
CA LEU A 272 -38.16 -3.08 -3.72
C LEU A 272 -37.92 -1.66 -4.24
N TYR A 273 -38.97 -1.02 -4.79
CA TYR A 273 -38.88 0.35 -5.30
C TYR A 273 -38.59 1.36 -4.19
N LEU A 274 -39.28 1.22 -3.04
CA LEU A 274 -39.09 2.07 -1.87
C LEU A 274 -37.66 2.00 -1.32
N LEU A 275 -37.09 0.79 -1.21
CA LEU A 275 -35.69 0.60 -0.81
C LEU A 275 -34.71 1.11 -1.87
N ALA A 276 -35.00 0.92 -3.16
CA ALA A 276 -34.14 1.35 -4.26
C ALA A 276 -34.01 2.88 -4.32
N ASN A 277 -35.11 3.61 -4.14
CA ASN A 277 -35.09 5.08 -4.11
C ASN A 277 -34.34 5.63 -2.90
N ASN A 278 -34.50 5.00 -1.73
CA ASN A 278 -33.85 5.43 -0.49
C ASN A 278 -32.37 5.01 -0.38
N LEU A 279 -31.90 4.09 -1.23
CA LEU A 279 -30.51 3.61 -1.24
C LEU A 279 -29.51 4.75 -1.50
N VAL A 280 -29.71 5.49 -2.59
CA VAL A 280 -28.87 6.63 -3.01
C VAL A 280 -29.76 7.79 -3.46
N PRO A 281 -30.30 8.58 -2.51
CA PRO A 281 -31.18 9.71 -2.83
C PRO A 281 -30.43 10.83 -3.57
N SER A 282 -29.10 10.88 -3.51
CA SER A 282 -28.30 11.91 -4.18
C SER A 282 -28.15 11.70 -5.70
N ILE A 283 -28.56 10.55 -6.23
CA ILE A 283 -28.43 10.23 -7.67
C ILE A 283 -29.82 10.09 -8.26
N TYR A 284 -30.12 10.91 -9.26
CA TYR A 284 -31.35 10.81 -10.04
C TYR A 284 -31.28 9.67 -11.06
N GLY A 285 -32.40 8.95 -11.23
CA GLY A 285 -32.50 7.83 -12.17
C GLY A 285 -31.73 6.57 -11.75
N HIS A 286 -31.35 5.77 -12.75
CA HIS A 286 -30.75 4.44 -12.60
C HIS A 286 -31.61 3.44 -11.81
N ASP A 287 -32.93 3.52 -11.95
CA ASP A 287 -33.88 2.77 -11.12
C ASP A 287 -33.64 1.27 -11.18
N LYS A 288 -33.45 0.70 -12.38
CA LYS A 288 -33.13 -0.73 -12.56
C LYS A 288 -31.79 -1.14 -11.91
N ILE A 289 -30.79 -0.27 -11.95
CA ILE A 289 -29.49 -0.53 -11.30
C ILE A 289 -29.66 -0.50 -9.78
N LYS A 290 -30.44 0.46 -9.24
CA LYS A 290 -30.75 0.55 -7.81
C LYS A 290 -31.57 -0.66 -7.33
N GLU A 291 -32.57 -1.10 -8.10
CA GLU A 291 -33.33 -2.34 -7.84
C GLU A 291 -32.39 -3.55 -7.77
N ALA A 292 -31.48 -3.69 -8.75
CA ALA A 292 -30.50 -4.78 -8.77
C ALA A 292 -29.52 -4.73 -7.58
N ILE A 293 -29.09 -3.54 -7.16
CA ILE A 293 -28.26 -3.37 -5.97
C ILE A 293 -29.00 -3.81 -4.71
N VAL A 294 -30.28 -3.44 -4.55
CA VAL A 294 -31.10 -3.88 -3.39
C VAL A 294 -31.25 -5.39 -3.36
N LEU A 295 -31.50 -6.01 -4.51
CA LEU A 295 -31.53 -7.48 -4.62
C LEU A 295 -30.17 -8.10 -4.28
N GLN A 296 -29.06 -7.48 -4.70
CA GLN A 296 -27.71 -7.92 -4.33
C GLN A 296 -27.47 -7.84 -2.81
N LEU A 297 -27.96 -6.78 -2.17
CA LEU A 297 -27.90 -6.62 -0.71
C LEU A 297 -28.68 -7.72 0.01
N ALA A 298 -29.85 -8.10 -0.49
CA ALA A 298 -30.64 -9.21 0.05
C ALA A 298 -29.99 -10.59 -0.16
N GLY A 299 -29.43 -10.84 -1.35
CA GLY A 299 -28.73 -12.09 -1.71
C GLY A 299 -29.62 -13.34 -1.79
N GLY A 300 -29.20 -14.36 -2.53
CA GLY A 300 -29.89 -15.66 -2.62
C GLY A 300 -29.66 -16.56 -1.41
N CYS A 301 -30.20 -17.77 -1.43
CA CYS A 301 -30.01 -18.77 -0.38
C CYS A 301 -28.80 -19.67 -0.68
N ARG A 302 -27.96 -19.91 0.33
CA ARG A 302 -26.93 -20.95 0.26
C ARG A 302 -27.59 -22.30 0.48
N LYS A 303 -27.35 -23.27 -0.40
CA LYS A 303 -27.90 -24.62 -0.27
C LYS A 303 -26.78 -25.64 -0.32
N THR A 304 -26.76 -26.53 0.66
CA THR A 304 -25.88 -27.70 0.69
C THR A 304 -26.67 -28.88 0.15
N ARG A 305 -26.17 -29.53 -0.91
CA ARG A 305 -26.77 -30.76 -1.44
C ARG A 305 -26.45 -31.95 -0.54
N SER A 306 -27.21 -33.04 -0.69
CA SER A 306 -26.94 -34.34 -0.05
C SER A 306 -25.49 -34.80 -0.25
N ASP A 307 -24.91 -34.49 -1.41
CA ASP A 307 -23.58 -34.92 -1.83
C ASP A 307 -22.44 -34.04 -1.28
N GLY A 308 -22.77 -33.09 -0.38
CA GLY A 308 -21.81 -32.17 0.22
C GLY A 308 -21.39 -30.97 -0.66
N VAL A 309 -21.86 -30.90 -1.91
CA VAL A 309 -21.62 -29.73 -2.78
C VAL A 309 -22.45 -28.55 -2.30
N VAL A 310 -21.77 -27.45 -1.99
CA VAL A 310 -22.40 -26.18 -1.59
C VAL A 310 -22.62 -25.31 -2.81
N THR A 311 -23.86 -24.87 -3.01
CA THR A 311 -24.22 -23.91 -4.05
C THR A 311 -24.23 -22.49 -3.48
N ARG A 312 -23.58 -21.57 -4.19
CA ARG A 312 -23.45 -20.17 -3.77
C ARG A 312 -24.80 -19.44 -3.85
N GLY A 313 -25.14 -18.69 -2.80
CA GLY A 313 -26.27 -17.75 -2.78
C GLY A 313 -25.88 -16.32 -3.15
N ASP A 314 -24.58 -15.99 -3.16
CA ASP A 314 -24.10 -14.63 -3.42
C ASP A 314 -24.23 -14.25 -4.91
N MET A 315 -24.55 -12.98 -5.16
CA MET A 315 -24.71 -12.43 -6.51
C MET A 315 -23.63 -11.40 -6.83
N HIS A 316 -22.94 -11.53 -7.94
CA HIS A 316 -21.90 -10.60 -8.35
C HIS A 316 -22.41 -9.67 -9.44
N MET A 317 -22.11 -8.38 -9.31
CA MET A 317 -22.54 -7.35 -10.25
C MET A 317 -21.37 -6.52 -10.75
N LEU A 318 -21.41 -6.14 -12.02
CA LEU A 318 -20.41 -5.28 -12.66
C LEU A 318 -21.08 -4.06 -13.31
N LEU A 319 -20.69 -2.86 -12.87
CA LEU A 319 -21.10 -1.59 -13.45
C LEU A 319 -20.02 -1.09 -14.42
N ILE A 320 -20.36 -0.97 -15.69
CA ILE A 320 -19.45 -0.49 -16.76
C ILE A 320 -20.03 0.79 -17.33
N GLY A 321 -19.22 1.75 -17.74
CA GLY A 321 -19.75 3.03 -18.22
C GLY A 321 -18.77 4.15 -18.30
N ASP A 322 -19.25 5.29 -18.76
CA ASP A 322 -18.41 6.44 -19.00
C ASP A 322 -18.02 7.14 -17.68
N PRO A 323 -16.84 7.79 -17.61
CA PRO A 323 -16.44 8.59 -16.46
C PRO A 323 -17.47 9.69 -16.19
N GLY A 324 -17.84 9.86 -14.91
CA GLY A 324 -18.82 10.87 -14.50
C GLY A 324 -20.25 10.34 -14.33
N SER A 325 -20.54 9.10 -14.72
CA SER A 325 -21.84 8.43 -14.58
C SER A 325 -22.25 8.04 -13.14
N GLY A 326 -21.65 8.63 -12.11
CA GLY A 326 -22.04 8.40 -10.71
C GLY A 326 -21.64 7.04 -10.08
N LYS A 327 -21.00 6.12 -10.83
CA LYS A 327 -20.64 4.76 -10.33
C LYS A 327 -19.86 4.75 -9.01
N SER A 328 -18.78 5.52 -8.90
CA SER A 328 -17.97 5.56 -7.67
C SER A 328 -18.75 6.13 -6.48
N GLN A 329 -19.75 6.98 -6.71
CA GLN A 329 -20.63 7.45 -5.62
C GLN A 329 -21.59 6.34 -5.16
N LEU A 330 -22.17 5.56 -6.09
CA LEU A 330 -22.98 4.37 -5.76
C LEU A 330 -22.17 3.39 -4.88
N LEU A 331 -20.94 3.06 -5.30
CA LEU A 331 -20.05 2.17 -4.57
C LEU A 331 -19.73 2.67 -3.15
N LYS A 332 -19.41 3.97 -3.01
CA LYS A 332 -19.10 4.58 -1.71
C LYS A 332 -20.31 4.59 -0.78
N ARG A 333 -21.51 4.83 -1.31
CA ARG A 333 -22.74 4.80 -0.50
C ARG A 333 -23.03 3.38 -0.02
N LEU A 334 -22.84 2.37 -0.87
CA LEU A 334 -23.02 0.96 -0.51
C LEU A 334 -22.06 0.48 0.55
N THR A 335 -20.84 1.02 0.61
CA THR A 335 -19.89 0.70 1.69
C THR A 335 -20.44 1.03 3.08
N LYS A 336 -21.39 1.99 3.17
CA LYS A 336 -22.04 2.36 4.44
C LYS A 336 -23.27 1.52 4.77
N ILE A 337 -24.01 1.07 3.75
CA ILE A 337 -25.29 0.37 3.90
C ILE A 337 -25.07 -1.15 4.02
N ALA A 338 -24.13 -1.70 3.25
CA ALA A 338 -23.93 -3.13 3.15
C ALA A 338 -23.27 -3.70 4.43
N PRO A 339 -23.74 -4.84 4.94
CA PRO A 339 -23.14 -5.49 6.11
C PRO A 339 -21.74 -6.01 5.76
N LYS A 340 -20.73 -5.74 6.61
CA LYS A 340 -19.32 -6.18 6.39
C LYS A 340 -18.76 -5.79 5.02
N ALA A 341 -18.95 -4.53 4.62
CA ALA A 341 -18.38 -4.02 3.38
C ALA A 341 -16.89 -3.65 3.49
N ARG A 342 -16.13 -3.95 2.44
CA ARG A 342 -14.74 -3.47 2.25
C ARG A 342 -14.61 -2.82 0.89
N PHE A 343 -14.13 -1.58 0.88
CA PHE A 343 -13.88 -0.82 -0.34
C PHE A 343 -12.40 -0.87 -0.72
N THR A 344 -12.12 -1.15 -1.99
CA THR A 344 -10.77 -1.07 -2.56
C THR A 344 -10.80 -0.44 -3.95
N SER A 345 -9.73 0.25 -4.32
CA SER A 345 -9.54 0.79 -5.67
C SER A 345 -8.46 -0.01 -6.39
N GLY A 346 -8.66 -0.29 -7.68
CA GLY A 346 -7.74 -1.03 -8.53
C GLY A 346 -6.50 -0.23 -8.98
N LYS A 347 -6.32 1.01 -8.53
CA LYS A 347 -5.14 1.84 -8.89
C LYS A 347 -3.89 1.45 -8.09
N GLY A 348 -2.85 1.07 -8.81
CA GLY A 348 -1.48 1.11 -8.31
C GLY A 348 -1.00 2.57 -8.16
N ALA A 349 -0.17 2.82 -7.15
CA ALA A 349 0.53 4.08 -6.99
C ALA A 349 1.53 4.30 -8.15
N SER A 350 1.67 5.50 -8.72
CA SER A 350 2.61 5.74 -9.86
C SER A 350 3.18 7.17 -9.93
N LEU A 351 4.31 7.32 -10.63
CA LEU A 351 5.07 8.55 -10.90
C LEU A 351 4.91 9.04 -12.36
N ASP A 352 5.23 10.31 -12.62
CA ASP A 352 5.24 10.89 -13.98
C ASP A 352 6.41 10.38 -14.85
N TYR A 353 6.28 10.39 -16.18
CA TYR A 353 7.29 9.85 -17.13
C TYR A 353 8.69 10.42 -16.90
N ASP A 354 8.78 11.73 -16.71
CA ASP A 354 10.04 12.47 -16.65
C ASP A 354 10.74 12.39 -15.28
N GLU A 355 10.13 11.72 -14.29
CA GLU A 355 10.73 11.63 -12.97
C GLU A 355 12.04 10.83 -13.01
N PRO A 356 13.16 11.41 -12.55
CA PRO A 356 14.45 10.75 -12.58
C PRO A 356 14.53 9.67 -11.50
N LEU A 357 15.06 8.51 -11.87
CA LEU A 357 15.33 7.39 -10.98
C LEU A 357 16.82 7.05 -11.04
N LEU A 358 17.45 6.91 -9.87
CA LEU A 358 18.84 6.48 -9.77
C LEU A 358 18.88 4.95 -9.85
N ILE A 359 19.54 4.42 -10.89
CA ILE A 359 19.65 2.99 -11.15
C ILE A 359 21.09 2.52 -11.23
N LYS A 360 21.27 1.22 -11.04
CA LYS A 360 22.54 0.52 -11.20
C LYS A 360 22.35 -0.69 -12.11
N ASP A 361 23.16 -0.82 -13.13
CA ASP A 361 23.20 -1.97 -14.04
C ASP A 361 24.65 -2.45 -14.28
N GLU A 362 24.88 -3.28 -15.30
CA GLU A 362 26.21 -3.77 -15.70
C GLU A 362 27.15 -2.67 -16.23
N LYS A 363 26.61 -1.51 -16.64
CA LYS A 363 27.35 -0.36 -17.18
C LYS A 363 27.65 0.72 -16.12
N GLY A 364 27.18 0.53 -14.89
CA GLY A 364 27.46 1.40 -13.77
C GLY A 364 26.23 1.99 -13.09
N VAL A 365 26.46 3.06 -12.30
CA VAL A 365 25.39 3.84 -11.66
C VAL A 365 25.13 5.11 -12.46
N TYR A 366 23.87 5.32 -12.83
CA TYR A 366 23.47 6.53 -13.54
C TYR A 366 21.99 6.87 -13.29
N ILE A 367 21.57 8.05 -13.74
CA ILE A 367 20.21 8.54 -13.57
C ILE A 367 19.51 8.52 -14.92
N GLU A 368 18.34 7.89 -14.98
CA GLU A 368 17.50 7.83 -16.17
C GLU A 368 16.04 8.13 -15.78
N LYS A 369 15.21 8.51 -16.76
CA LYS A 369 13.79 8.76 -16.53
C LYS A 369 13.06 7.44 -16.27
N ILE A 370 12.13 7.41 -15.32
CA ILE A 370 11.37 6.19 -15.01
C ILE A 370 10.62 5.63 -16.23
N GLY A 371 10.06 6.51 -17.07
CA GLY A 371 9.41 6.11 -18.32
C GLY A 371 10.38 5.39 -19.28
N ASP A 372 11.58 5.95 -19.48
CA ASP A 372 12.61 5.35 -20.34
C ASP A 372 13.07 3.99 -19.78
N ILE A 373 13.25 3.89 -18.45
CA ILE A 373 13.70 2.67 -17.78
C ILE A 373 12.70 1.54 -18.00
N VAL A 374 11.42 1.81 -17.80
CA VAL A 374 10.35 0.84 -18.00
C VAL A 374 10.18 0.52 -19.48
N GLU A 375 10.15 1.51 -20.38
CA GLU A 375 9.88 1.24 -21.81
C GLU A 375 11.03 0.56 -22.56
N LYS A 376 12.29 0.80 -22.18
CA LYS A 376 13.47 0.22 -22.87
C LYS A 376 13.80 -1.21 -22.43
N ASN A 377 13.49 -1.56 -21.19
CA ASN A 377 13.99 -2.81 -20.57
C ASN A 377 12.93 -3.92 -20.49
N CYS A 378 11.76 -3.69 -21.07
CA CYS A 378 10.60 -4.56 -20.94
C CYS A 378 10.28 -5.32 -22.23
N VAL A 379 9.71 -6.51 -22.08
CA VAL A 379 9.57 -7.50 -23.16
C VAL A 379 8.51 -7.12 -24.20
N ASN A 380 7.42 -6.43 -23.78
CA ASN A 380 6.27 -6.05 -24.62
C ASN A 380 5.84 -4.60 -24.33
N LYS A 381 5.69 -3.72 -25.32
CA LYS A 381 5.37 -2.30 -25.07
C LYS A 381 3.89 -2.00 -24.79
N GLU A 382 3.02 -3.00 -24.96
CA GLU A 382 1.56 -2.89 -24.84
C GLU A 382 1.00 -3.36 -23.49
N ASP A 383 1.81 -4.08 -22.69
CA ASP A 383 1.41 -4.62 -21.39
C ASP A 383 1.52 -3.59 -20.24
N ILE A 384 0.60 -3.66 -19.28
CA ILE A 384 0.57 -2.79 -18.08
C ILE A 384 1.63 -3.21 -17.05
N LEU A 385 1.97 -4.51 -17.01
CA LEU A 385 3.00 -5.08 -16.14
C LEU A 385 4.10 -5.67 -17.00
N LEU A 386 5.32 -5.24 -16.73
CA LEU A 386 6.44 -5.46 -17.61
C LEU A 386 7.62 -6.09 -16.86
N PRO A 387 7.91 -7.38 -17.08
CA PRO A 387 9.08 -8.01 -16.47
C PRO A 387 10.35 -7.44 -17.08
N PHE A 388 11.31 -7.08 -16.23
CA PHE A 388 12.61 -6.55 -16.67
C PHE A 388 13.47 -7.66 -17.25
N LYS A 389 13.92 -7.51 -18.50
CA LYS A 389 14.87 -8.44 -19.15
C LYS A 389 16.27 -8.37 -18.53
N ARG A 390 16.68 -7.19 -18.06
CA ARG A 390 18.03 -6.91 -17.55
C ARG A 390 18.05 -6.81 -16.03
N LYS A 391 19.18 -7.21 -15.41
CA LYS A 391 19.42 -7.04 -13.98
C LYS A 391 19.70 -5.57 -13.67
N ILE A 392 18.63 -4.80 -13.44
CA ILE A 392 18.70 -3.40 -13.01
C ILE A 392 18.35 -3.33 -11.52
N GLU A 393 19.11 -2.56 -10.75
CA GLU A 393 18.87 -2.31 -9.32
C GLU A 393 18.46 -0.85 -9.09
N ALA A 394 17.54 -0.62 -8.15
CA ALA A 394 17.17 0.68 -7.64
C ALA A 394 17.52 0.80 -6.15
N LEU A 395 17.66 2.05 -5.68
CA LEU A 395 17.97 2.33 -4.29
C LEU A 395 16.69 2.31 -3.43
N THR A 396 16.66 1.42 -2.45
CA THR A 396 15.52 1.19 -1.55
C THR A 396 15.80 1.66 -0.13
N PHE A 397 14.74 2.05 0.57
CA PHE A 397 14.74 2.43 1.98
C PHE A 397 14.21 1.30 2.85
N ASN A 398 14.93 0.99 3.92
CA ASN A 398 14.44 0.08 4.95
C ASN A 398 13.96 0.89 6.18
N PRO A 399 12.64 1.00 6.42
CA PRO A 399 12.09 1.74 7.57
C PRO A 399 12.56 1.20 8.93
N LYS A 400 12.90 -0.09 9.03
CA LYS A 400 13.35 -0.74 10.27
C LYS A 400 14.82 -0.45 10.55
N THR A 401 15.68 -0.52 9.53
CA THR A 401 17.13 -0.28 9.72
C THR A 401 17.52 1.18 9.55
N LEU A 402 16.65 2.02 8.98
CA LEU A 402 16.92 3.43 8.70
C LEU A 402 18.13 3.63 7.74
N LYS A 403 18.32 2.66 6.84
CA LYS A 403 19.46 2.58 5.89
C LYS A 403 18.97 2.38 4.47
N LEU A 404 19.75 2.87 3.50
CA LEU A 404 19.51 2.69 2.07
C LEU A 404 20.29 1.48 1.53
N LYS A 405 19.67 0.70 0.63
CA LYS A 405 20.29 -0.48 0.00
C LYS A 405 19.89 -0.61 -1.47
N TRP A 406 20.82 -1.03 -2.31
CA TRP A 406 20.54 -1.42 -3.69
C TRP A 406 19.80 -2.75 -3.74
N LYS A 407 18.73 -2.80 -4.54
CA LYS A 407 17.90 -4.00 -4.74
C LYS A 407 17.44 -4.08 -6.18
N LYS A 408 17.37 -5.31 -6.70
CA LYS A 408 16.89 -5.61 -8.05
C LYS A 408 15.46 -5.13 -8.24
N ILE A 409 15.19 -4.52 -9.38
CA ILE A 409 13.86 -4.22 -9.89
C ILE A 409 13.27 -5.50 -10.49
N ASP A 410 12.09 -5.90 -10.02
CA ASP A 410 11.43 -7.11 -10.48
C ASP A 410 10.47 -6.80 -11.63
N PHE A 411 9.67 -5.74 -11.51
CA PHE A 411 8.64 -5.36 -12.48
C PHE A 411 8.55 -3.85 -12.68
N GLY A 412 8.20 -3.43 -13.89
CA GLY A 412 7.79 -2.07 -14.21
C GLY A 412 6.30 -2.01 -14.53
N TYR A 413 5.67 -0.92 -14.14
CA TYR A 413 4.27 -0.65 -14.42
C TYR A 413 4.15 0.54 -15.37
N LYS A 414 3.16 0.47 -16.27
CA LYS A 414 2.79 1.56 -17.19
C LYS A 414 1.28 1.70 -17.23
N HIS A 415 0.77 2.83 -16.77
CA HIS A 415 -0.67 3.12 -16.68
C HIS A 415 -1.03 4.40 -17.41
N LYS A 416 -2.11 4.42 -18.20
CA LYS A 416 -2.63 5.68 -18.76
C LYS A 416 -3.24 6.54 -17.65
N THR A 417 -2.90 7.82 -17.61
CA THR A 417 -3.55 8.78 -16.69
C THR A 417 -4.16 9.95 -17.45
N LYS A 418 -5.37 10.35 -17.07
CA LYS A 418 -6.00 11.62 -17.46
C LYS A 418 -6.09 12.60 -16.27
N GLU A 419 -5.64 12.17 -15.09
CA GLU A 419 -5.77 12.92 -13.84
C GLU A 419 -4.61 13.88 -13.64
N LEU A 420 -4.86 14.95 -12.89
CA LEU A 420 -3.81 15.88 -12.47
C LEU A 420 -2.92 15.22 -11.41
N LEU A 421 -1.62 15.25 -11.64
CA LEU A 421 -0.60 14.77 -10.71
C LEU A 421 -0.28 15.83 -9.65
N TYR A 422 0.20 15.39 -8.51
CA TYR A 422 0.66 16.24 -7.42
C TYR A 422 2.17 16.44 -7.53
N LYS A 423 2.56 17.66 -7.86
CA LYS A 423 3.95 18.12 -7.84
C LYS A 423 4.28 18.70 -6.47
N ILE A 424 5.09 17.99 -5.71
CA ILE A 424 5.52 18.36 -4.36
C ILE A 424 6.93 18.95 -4.45
N GLU A 425 7.08 20.20 -3.99
CA GLU A 425 8.37 20.89 -3.92
C GLU A 425 8.79 21.10 -2.46
N LEU A 426 10.02 20.70 -2.13
CA LEU A 426 10.60 20.81 -0.78
C LEU A 426 11.43 22.09 -0.61
N GLU A 427 11.66 22.51 0.63
CA GLU A 427 12.51 23.68 0.96
C GLU A 427 13.95 23.54 0.44
N SER A 428 14.46 22.31 0.34
CA SER A 428 15.78 22.05 -0.25
C SER A 428 15.81 22.22 -1.77
N GLY A 429 14.67 22.50 -2.42
CA GLY A 429 14.57 22.58 -3.89
C GLY A 429 14.39 21.23 -4.58
N ARG A 430 14.32 20.13 -3.82
CA ARG A 430 13.95 18.79 -4.31
C ARG A 430 12.49 18.75 -4.71
N LYS A 431 12.16 17.95 -5.72
CA LYS A 431 10.80 17.88 -6.28
C LYS A 431 10.46 16.45 -6.69
N VAL A 432 9.19 16.09 -6.57
CA VAL A 432 8.66 14.83 -7.11
C VAL A 432 7.23 15.07 -7.60
N THR A 433 6.87 14.46 -8.73
CA THR A 433 5.53 14.51 -9.32
C THR A 433 4.91 13.12 -9.29
N VAL A 434 3.82 12.97 -8.55
CA VAL A 434 3.20 11.67 -8.27
C VAL A 434 1.68 11.70 -8.40
N THR A 435 1.07 10.54 -8.59
CA THR A 435 -0.40 10.37 -8.49
C THR A 435 -0.89 10.65 -7.07
N GLY A 436 -2.17 11.04 -6.92
CA GLY A 436 -2.75 11.43 -5.62
C GLY A 436 -2.68 10.32 -4.55
N ASP A 437 -2.75 9.07 -4.99
CA ASP A 437 -2.74 7.88 -4.13
C ASP A 437 -1.33 7.38 -3.81
N HIS A 438 -0.30 7.94 -4.44
CA HIS A 438 1.08 7.55 -4.19
C HIS A 438 1.51 7.94 -2.77
N SER A 439 2.06 6.98 -2.03
CA SER A 439 2.44 7.17 -0.63
C SER A 439 3.87 7.68 -0.49
N LEU A 440 4.05 8.71 0.33
CA LEU A 440 5.34 9.28 0.70
C LEU A 440 5.60 9.09 2.19
N PHE A 441 6.86 8.99 2.57
CA PHE A 441 7.26 8.88 3.97
C PHE A 441 7.37 10.27 4.62
N SER A 442 6.67 10.45 5.74
CA SER A 442 6.63 11.67 6.55
C SER A 442 6.94 11.39 8.00
N ILE A 443 7.20 12.43 8.79
CA ILE A 443 7.40 12.31 10.24
C ILE A 443 6.28 13.05 10.99
N ILE A 444 5.59 12.35 11.88
CA ILE A 444 4.53 12.88 12.74
C ILE A 444 4.86 12.45 14.17
N ASN A 445 4.97 13.40 15.10
CA ASN A 445 5.27 13.15 16.51
C ASN A 445 6.51 12.25 16.73
N GLY A 446 7.59 12.47 15.96
CA GLY A 446 8.83 11.70 16.05
C GLY A 446 8.78 10.30 15.42
N LYS A 447 7.64 9.85 14.86
CA LYS A 447 7.49 8.55 14.18
C LYS A 447 7.39 8.71 12.66
N ILE A 448 8.03 7.79 11.94
CA ILE A 448 7.94 7.70 10.48
C ILE A 448 6.58 7.09 10.11
N CYS A 449 5.79 7.83 9.32
CA CYS A 449 4.46 7.42 8.88
C CYS A 449 4.36 7.54 7.35
N GLN A 450 3.59 6.66 6.72
CA GLN A 450 3.26 6.76 5.30
C GLN A 450 1.98 7.57 5.12
N LYS A 451 1.96 8.46 4.13
CA LYS A 451 0.80 9.29 3.83
C LYS A 451 0.71 9.52 2.32
N THR A 452 -0.50 9.49 1.77
CA THR A 452 -0.71 9.68 0.33
C THR A 452 -0.45 11.13 -0.09
N ALA A 453 0.02 11.32 -1.32
CA ALA A 453 0.36 12.63 -1.89
C ALA A 453 -0.79 13.63 -1.78
N ALA A 454 -2.03 13.19 -2.01
CA ALA A 454 -3.23 14.03 -1.91
C ALA A 454 -3.52 14.54 -0.49
N LYS A 455 -3.07 13.82 0.55
CA LYS A 455 -3.33 14.18 1.96
C LYS A 455 -2.27 15.13 2.53
N HIS A 456 -1.14 15.33 1.85
CA HIS A 456 -0.06 16.18 2.34
C HIS A 456 -0.44 17.67 2.32
N LYS A 457 0.05 18.41 3.31
CA LYS A 457 -0.13 19.86 3.44
C LYS A 457 1.22 20.59 3.40
N VAL A 458 1.22 21.83 2.90
CA VAL A 458 2.40 22.70 2.92
C VAL A 458 2.86 22.91 4.37
N GLY A 459 4.16 22.81 4.63
CA GLY A 459 4.76 22.87 5.96
C GLY A 459 5.01 21.51 6.64
N GLU A 460 4.38 20.43 6.17
CA GLU A 460 4.67 19.07 6.64
C GLU A 460 6.09 18.63 6.26
N THR A 461 6.67 17.68 7.00
CA THR A 461 8.06 17.23 6.79
C THR A 461 8.10 15.86 6.13
N LEU A 462 8.78 15.77 4.98
CA LEU A 462 9.06 14.51 4.28
C LEU A 462 10.47 14.00 4.58
N ILE A 463 10.63 12.69 4.44
CA ILE A 463 11.92 12.01 4.55
C ILE A 463 12.62 12.05 3.20
N ILE A 464 13.87 12.49 3.21
CA ILE A 464 14.74 12.55 2.04
C ILE A 464 16.02 11.74 2.31
N PRO A 465 16.66 11.16 1.28
CA PRO A 465 18.00 10.59 1.44
C PRO A 465 18.99 11.68 1.90
N ALA A 466 19.85 11.35 2.87
CA ALA A 466 20.92 12.22 3.35
C ALA A 466 22.31 11.75 2.92
N THR A 467 22.47 10.45 2.68
CA THR A 467 23.74 9.86 2.26
C THR A 467 23.48 8.75 1.23
N LEU A 468 24.26 8.73 0.15
CA LEU A 468 24.32 7.60 -0.78
C LEU A 468 25.61 6.84 -0.51
N LYS A 469 25.52 5.69 0.15
CA LYS A 469 26.67 4.79 0.35
C LYS A 469 26.94 4.03 -0.95
N HIS A 470 27.61 4.70 -1.87
CA HIS A 470 28.13 4.09 -3.09
C HIS A 470 29.65 4.17 -3.05
N LYS A 471 30.32 3.03 -2.89
CA LYS A 471 31.78 2.93 -2.97
C LYS A 471 32.14 2.63 -4.42
N GLY A 472 32.40 3.69 -5.19
CA GLY A 472 33.10 3.53 -6.45
C GLY A 472 34.53 3.07 -6.23
N GLU A 473 35.04 2.21 -7.10
CA GLU A 473 36.37 1.60 -6.98
C GLU A 473 37.43 2.35 -7.81
N ILE A 474 36.99 3.13 -8.81
CA ILE A 474 37.89 3.80 -9.77
C ILE A 474 38.53 5.02 -9.13
N LYS A 475 39.84 4.94 -8.86
CA LYS A 475 40.65 6.03 -8.29
C LYS A 475 41.40 6.77 -9.39
N ASN A 476 40.82 7.87 -9.90
CA ASN A 476 41.53 8.73 -10.85
C ASN A 476 41.14 10.21 -10.69
N LYS A 477 41.81 10.88 -9.75
CA LYS A 477 41.53 12.30 -9.42
C LYS A 477 41.79 13.24 -10.59
N SER A 478 42.79 12.93 -11.42
CA SER A 478 43.13 13.77 -12.58
C SER A 478 42.01 13.76 -13.62
N VAL A 479 41.47 12.58 -13.95
CA VAL A 479 40.34 12.47 -14.89
C VAL A 479 39.09 13.13 -14.31
N ALA A 480 38.82 12.92 -13.02
CA ALA A 480 37.71 13.56 -12.32
C ALA A 480 37.77 15.09 -12.37
N CYS A 481 38.94 15.67 -12.12
CA CYS A 481 39.20 17.11 -12.23
C CYS A 481 38.94 17.63 -13.66
N LEU A 482 39.48 16.97 -14.68
CA LEU A 482 39.29 17.37 -16.08
C LEU A 482 37.83 17.29 -16.51
N LEU A 483 37.10 16.24 -16.10
CA LEU A 483 35.67 16.11 -16.38
C LEU A 483 34.84 17.22 -15.70
N GLY A 484 35.20 17.61 -14.48
CA GLY A 484 34.55 18.71 -13.76
C GLY A 484 34.68 20.04 -14.49
N TYR A 485 35.91 20.41 -14.89
CA TYR A 485 36.15 21.60 -15.70
C TYR A 485 35.53 21.52 -17.09
N PHE A 486 35.50 20.33 -17.70
CA PHE A 486 34.89 20.15 -19.02
C PHE A 486 33.37 20.35 -18.99
N ILE A 487 32.70 19.89 -17.94
CA ILE A 487 31.26 20.09 -17.80
C ILE A 487 30.93 21.56 -17.53
N ALA A 488 31.75 22.25 -16.73
CA ALA A 488 31.60 23.68 -16.46
C ALA A 488 31.85 24.52 -17.74
N GLU A 489 33.07 24.47 -18.30
CA GLU A 489 33.56 25.41 -19.32
C GLU A 489 34.00 24.76 -20.63
N GLY A 490 33.92 23.43 -20.72
CA GLY A 490 34.43 22.66 -21.84
C GLY A 490 33.44 22.47 -22.98
N HIS A 491 34.01 22.44 -24.18
CA HIS A 491 33.38 22.10 -25.45
C HIS A 491 34.30 21.19 -26.27
N ALA A 492 33.75 20.16 -26.89
CA ALA A 492 34.48 19.35 -27.86
C ALA A 492 34.09 19.75 -29.28
N ARG A 493 35.08 19.90 -30.18
CA ARG A 493 34.87 20.21 -31.59
C ARG A 493 35.68 19.24 -32.45
N SER A 494 35.04 18.67 -33.46
CA SER A 494 35.68 17.86 -34.50
C SER A 494 35.43 18.48 -35.88
N SER A 495 36.49 18.69 -36.65
CA SER A 495 36.46 19.06 -38.08
C SER A 495 37.15 17.96 -38.91
N LYS A 496 37.01 17.98 -40.25
CA LYS A 496 37.58 16.97 -41.18
C LYS A 496 39.08 16.69 -40.95
N SER A 497 39.85 17.68 -40.46
CA SER A 497 41.30 17.58 -40.23
C SER A 497 41.77 17.93 -38.80
N SER A 498 40.88 18.29 -37.86
CA SER A 498 41.31 18.68 -36.50
C SER A 498 40.34 18.24 -35.40
N TYR A 499 40.88 17.57 -34.39
CA TYR A 499 40.17 17.14 -33.18
C TYR A 499 40.66 17.98 -32.00
N LYS A 500 39.76 18.76 -31.39
CA LYS A 500 40.12 19.65 -30.29
C LYS A 500 39.13 19.67 -29.15
N ILE A 501 39.66 19.82 -27.94
CA ILE A 501 38.91 20.05 -26.71
C ILE A 501 39.24 21.46 -26.24
N GLU A 502 38.21 22.27 -26.05
CA GLU A 502 38.34 23.70 -25.79
C GLU A 502 37.67 24.04 -24.46
N PHE A 503 38.40 24.71 -23.57
CA PHE A 503 37.88 25.30 -22.34
C PHE A 503 37.86 26.82 -22.51
N THR A 504 36.71 27.44 -22.26
CA THR A 504 36.57 28.90 -22.35
C THR A 504 36.58 29.49 -20.95
N LEU A 505 37.63 30.22 -20.60
CA LEU A 505 37.89 30.75 -19.25
C LEU A 505 38.02 32.27 -19.29
N HIS A 506 37.92 32.92 -18.13
CA HIS A 506 38.16 34.35 -17.98
C HIS A 506 39.66 34.64 -17.75
N LYS A 507 40.13 35.84 -18.13
CA LYS A 507 41.57 36.23 -18.06
C LYS A 507 42.17 36.15 -16.66
N ASN A 508 41.35 36.31 -15.63
CA ASN A 508 41.75 36.27 -14.21
C ASN A 508 41.71 34.84 -13.62
N GLU A 509 41.47 33.81 -14.42
CA GLU A 509 41.35 32.41 -13.99
C GLU A 509 42.63 31.61 -14.27
N THR A 510 43.79 32.22 -14.01
CA THR A 510 45.12 31.63 -14.24
C THR A 510 45.30 30.31 -13.49
N ASP A 511 44.82 30.24 -12.25
CA ASP A 511 44.91 29.05 -11.40
C ASP A 511 44.19 27.83 -12.00
N ILE A 512 43.06 28.06 -12.69
CA ILE A 512 42.28 27.00 -13.34
C ILE A 512 43.05 26.46 -14.55
N ILE A 513 43.67 27.35 -15.33
CA ILE A 513 44.48 27.00 -16.50
C ILE A 513 45.69 26.15 -16.08
N GLU A 514 46.37 26.53 -15.00
CA GLU A 514 47.49 25.78 -14.44
C GLU A 514 47.06 24.39 -13.93
N GLU A 515 45.92 24.31 -13.22
CA GLU A 515 45.38 23.05 -12.71
C GLU A 515 44.98 22.11 -13.87
N ILE A 516 44.33 22.64 -14.92
CA ILE A 516 44.02 21.87 -16.15
C ILE A 516 45.32 21.40 -16.82
N ASN A 517 46.30 22.28 -17.04
CA ASN A 517 47.55 21.95 -17.72
C ASN A 517 48.36 20.88 -16.95
N LYS A 518 48.39 20.97 -15.62
CA LYS A 518 49.02 19.97 -14.74
C LYS A 518 48.38 18.59 -14.92
N HIS A 519 47.05 18.52 -14.92
CA HIS A 519 46.34 17.24 -15.07
C HIS A 519 46.38 16.70 -16.51
N THR A 520 46.36 17.56 -17.54
CA THR A 520 46.50 17.13 -18.93
C THR A 520 47.90 16.61 -19.22
N LYS A 521 48.94 17.29 -18.73
CA LYS A 521 50.33 16.82 -18.86
C LYS A 521 50.53 15.47 -18.17
N LYS A 522 49.91 15.27 -17.00
CA LYS A 522 49.96 14.01 -16.26
C LYS A 522 49.25 12.84 -16.97
N ILE A 523 48.16 13.10 -17.70
CA ILE A 523 47.38 12.02 -18.35
C ILE A 523 47.83 11.77 -19.79
N PHE A 524 48.14 12.82 -20.55
CA PHE A 524 48.35 12.76 -22.00
C PHE A 524 49.75 13.19 -22.44
N GLY A 525 50.62 13.68 -21.55
CA GLY A 525 51.93 14.24 -21.91
C GLY A 525 51.88 15.57 -22.69
N ASN A 526 50.71 15.97 -23.19
CA ASN A 526 50.54 17.15 -24.04
C ASN A 526 50.38 18.47 -23.26
N VAL A 527 50.90 19.55 -23.85
CA VAL A 527 50.83 20.92 -23.32
C VAL A 527 49.56 21.62 -23.80
N LEU A 528 48.80 22.18 -22.85
CA LEU A 528 47.62 22.98 -23.10
C LEU A 528 47.99 24.28 -23.85
N LYS A 529 47.43 24.52 -25.04
CA LYS A 529 47.66 25.77 -25.78
C LYS A 529 46.62 26.82 -25.40
N THR A 530 47.06 28.00 -24.97
CA THR A 530 46.15 29.09 -24.56
C THR A 530 46.14 30.23 -25.58
N TYR A 531 44.96 30.69 -25.97
CA TYR A 531 44.76 31.80 -26.89
C TYR A 531 43.90 32.89 -26.24
N LYS A 532 44.21 34.16 -26.47
CA LYS A 532 43.34 35.28 -26.06
C LYS A 532 42.06 35.25 -26.89
N HIS A 533 40.91 35.43 -26.25
CA HIS A 533 39.60 35.41 -26.87
C HIS A 533 38.72 36.56 -26.38
N GLY A 534 38.53 37.58 -27.23
CA GLY A 534 37.85 38.83 -26.88
C GLY A 534 38.64 39.68 -25.87
N LYS A 535 37.99 40.70 -25.27
CA LYS A 535 38.65 41.62 -24.32
C LYS A 535 39.12 40.92 -23.03
N ASN A 536 38.34 39.97 -22.51
CA ASN A 536 38.55 39.38 -21.17
C ASN A 536 38.55 37.83 -21.11
N GLY A 537 38.56 37.12 -22.25
CA GLY A 537 38.51 35.65 -22.29
C GLY A 537 39.83 35.00 -22.69
N ILE A 538 40.07 33.78 -22.19
CA ILE A 538 41.16 32.89 -22.59
C ILE A 538 40.56 31.56 -23.04
N ARG A 539 40.97 31.07 -24.22
CA ARG A 539 40.62 29.74 -24.72
C ARG A 539 41.81 28.81 -24.51
N ALA A 540 41.62 27.76 -23.72
CA ALA A 540 42.62 26.73 -23.52
C ALA A 540 42.24 25.49 -24.35
N ILE A 541 43.10 25.10 -25.28
CA ILE A 541 42.81 24.10 -26.32
C ILE A 541 43.80 22.94 -26.23
N LEU A 542 43.27 21.72 -26.21
CA LEU A 542 44.00 20.47 -26.37
C LEU A 542 43.75 19.94 -27.78
N TYR A 543 44.84 19.63 -28.50
CA TYR A 543 44.79 19.05 -29.83
C TYR A 543 45.17 17.56 -29.76
N GLY A 544 44.45 16.72 -30.49
CA GLY A 544 44.80 15.32 -30.65
C GLY A 544 43.60 14.40 -30.83
N LYS A 545 43.70 13.47 -31.78
CA LYS A 545 42.66 12.45 -32.05
C LYS A 545 42.47 11.52 -30.85
N GLU A 546 43.54 11.11 -30.21
CA GLU A 546 43.53 10.22 -29.03
C GLU A 546 42.94 10.89 -27.78
N ILE A 547 43.27 12.17 -27.55
CA ILE A 547 42.68 12.97 -26.46
C ILE A 547 41.17 13.08 -26.66
N HIS A 548 40.75 13.42 -27.87
CA HIS A 548 39.35 13.54 -28.22
C HIS A 548 38.59 12.20 -28.09
N ALA A 549 39.21 11.08 -28.50
CA ALA A 549 38.67 9.73 -28.30
C ALA A 549 38.54 9.36 -26.80
N SER A 550 39.54 9.73 -25.99
CA SER A 550 39.54 9.51 -24.54
C SER A 550 38.40 10.25 -23.84
N PHE A 551 38.19 11.54 -24.15
CA PHE A 551 37.04 12.30 -23.63
C PHE A 551 35.71 11.75 -24.14
N LYS A 552 35.64 11.30 -25.41
CA LYS A 552 34.44 10.63 -25.93
C LYS A 552 34.11 9.37 -25.11
N LYS A 553 35.13 8.57 -24.75
CA LYS A 553 34.98 7.39 -23.88
C LYS A 553 34.56 7.76 -22.46
N TRP A 554 35.20 8.76 -21.84
CA TRP A 554 34.91 9.18 -20.46
C TRP A 554 33.54 9.84 -20.29
N LEU A 555 33.10 10.63 -21.28
CA LEU A 555 31.81 11.32 -21.25
C LEU A 555 30.65 10.43 -21.69
N GLY A 556 30.92 9.38 -22.47
CA GLY A 556 29.93 8.44 -22.96
C GLY A 556 28.71 9.14 -23.60
N PRO A 557 27.49 8.90 -23.11
CA PRO A 557 26.25 9.49 -23.68
C PRO A 557 26.14 11.01 -23.51
N VAL A 558 27.00 11.63 -22.68
CA VAL A 558 27.04 13.08 -22.43
C VAL A 558 27.87 13.82 -23.49
N TYR A 559 28.66 13.09 -24.29
CA TYR A 559 29.51 13.66 -25.31
C TYR A 559 28.72 14.44 -26.38
N GLY A 560 29.16 15.66 -26.70
CA GLY A 560 28.52 16.50 -27.74
C GLY A 560 27.19 17.16 -27.36
N LYS A 561 26.73 17.02 -26.11
CA LYS A 561 25.47 17.63 -25.64
C LYS A 561 25.59 19.15 -25.43
N LYS A 562 24.53 19.89 -25.80
CA LYS A 562 24.41 21.34 -25.56
C LYS A 562 24.30 21.65 -24.06
N ALA A 563 24.59 22.89 -23.66
CA ALA A 563 24.60 23.31 -22.25
C ALA A 563 23.29 23.04 -21.47
N LYS A 564 22.13 22.99 -22.14
CA LYS A 564 20.82 22.67 -21.53
C LYS A 564 20.61 21.16 -21.29
N GLU A 565 21.38 20.31 -21.96
CA GLU A 565 21.26 18.85 -21.93
C GLU A 565 22.42 18.14 -21.21
N LYS A 566 23.46 18.90 -20.79
CA LYS A 566 24.59 18.35 -20.02
C LYS A 566 24.09 17.55 -18.80
N ARG A 567 24.86 16.51 -18.43
CA ARG A 567 24.67 15.56 -17.33
C ARG A 567 26.02 15.28 -16.67
N VAL A 568 26.01 14.68 -15.48
CA VAL A 568 27.22 14.07 -14.93
C VAL A 568 27.51 12.76 -15.68
N PRO A 569 28.73 12.52 -16.16
CA PRO A 569 29.10 11.26 -16.80
C PRO A 569 28.94 10.07 -15.84
N PRO A 570 28.42 8.92 -16.30
CA PRO A 570 28.27 7.72 -15.47
C PRO A 570 29.56 7.31 -14.75
N LEU A 571 30.70 7.45 -15.44
CA LEU A 571 32.04 7.19 -14.89
C LEU A 571 32.29 7.91 -13.55
N VAL A 572 31.76 9.12 -13.35
CA VAL A 572 31.95 9.89 -12.11
C VAL A 572 31.21 9.25 -10.94
N PHE A 573 30.03 8.66 -11.17
CA PHE A 573 29.32 7.93 -10.13
C PHE A 573 30.07 6.67 -9.70
N GLU A 574 30.81 6.01 -10.59
CA GLU A 574 31.64 4.82 -10.31
C GLU A 574 33.02 5.11 -9.68
N MET A 575 33.41 6.39 -9.62
CA MET A 575 34.67 6.80 -8.99
C MET A 575 34.58 6.78 -7.47
N ASP A 576 35.73 6.62 -6.81
CA ASP A 576 35.82 6.70 -5.35
C ASP A 576 35.46 8.09 -4.81
N HIS A 577 35.13 8.18 -3.52
CA HIS A 577 34.72 9.45 -2.91
C HIS A 577 35.75 10.58 -3.10
N SER A 578 37.05 10.26 -3.12
CA SER A 578 38.09 11.27 -3.27
C SER A 578 38.15 11.85 -4.68
N SER A 579 37.96 11.03 -5.72
CA SER A 579 37.81 11.48 -7.10
C SER A 579 36.51 12.25 -7.33
N GLN A 580 35.38 11.77 -6.83
CA GLN A 580 34.10 12.49 -6.92
C GLN A 580 34.17 13.89 -6.29
N LYS A 581 34.85 14.00 -5.15
CA LYS A 581 35.08 15.29 -4.49
C LYS A 581 35.93 16.23 -5.35
N GLU A 582 36.94 15.69 -6.03
CA GLU A 582 37.77 16.46 -6.95
C GLU A 582 36.98 16.93 -8.18
N PHE A 583 36.12 16.08 -8.72
CA PHE A 583 35.18 16.45 -9.79
C PHE A 583 34.27 17.61 -9.35
N LEU A 584 33.65 17.51 -8.17
CA LEU A 584 32.78 18.56 -7.63
C LEU A 584 33.55 19.85 -7.37
N ARG A 585 34.78 19.76 -6.86
CA ARG A 585 35.66 20.92 -6.65
C ARG A 585 35.97 21.63 -7.96
N ALA A 586 36.40 20.89 -8.99
CA ALA A 586 36.70 21.44 -10.30
C ALA A 586 35.45 22.06 -10.96
N TYR A 587 34.31 21.38 -10.88
CA TYR A 587 33.04 21.88 -11.39
C TYR A 587 32.60 23.18 -10.70
N LEU A 588 32.72 23.26 -9.36
CA LEU A 588 32.35 24.45 -8.58
C LEU A 588 33.33 25.63 -8.73
N LYS A 589 34.63 25.37 -8.92
CA LYS A 589 35.65 26.39 -9.17
C LYS A 589 35.50 27.08 -10.54
N GLY A 590 34.99 26.36 -11.54
CA GLY A 590 34.53 26.95 -12.80
C GLY A 590 33.20 27.72 -12.62
N ASN A 591 32.45 27.98 -13.69
CA ASN A 591 31.14 28.64 -13.57
C ASN A 591 30.00 27.69 -13.11
N GLY A 592 30.31 26.45 -12.69
CA GLY A 592 29.34 25.41 -12.33
C GLY A 592 28.45 25.69 -11.11
N GLY A 593 28.65 26.82 -10.42
CA GLY A 593 27.71 27.31 -9.40
C GLY A 593 26.36 27.79 -9.97
N VAL A 594 26.29 28.04 -11.29
CA VAL A 594 25.08 28.48 -12.01
C VAL A 594 24.85 27.62 -13.25
N THR A 595 23.83 26.76 -13.24
CA THR A 595 23.63 25.75 -14.29
C THR A 595 22.36 26.01 -15.11
N LYS A 596 22.47 25.87 -16.44
CA LYS A 596 21.34 26.00 -17.37
C LYS A 596 20.52 24.70 -17.50
N SER A 597 21.17 23.53 -17.35
CA SER A 597 20.54 22.20 -17.37
C SER A 597 19.92 21.87 -16.01
N SER A 598 18.61 21.61 -15.95
CA SER A 598 17.95 21.09 -14.74
C SER A 598 18.46 19.71 -14.37
N ASN A 599 18.82 18.91 -15.36
CA ASN A 599 19.20 17.54 -15.11
C ASN A 599 20.62 17.40 -14.57
N LEU A 600 21.56 18.21 -15.08
CA LEU A 600 22.89 18.34 -14.49
C LEU A 600 22.79 18.77 -13.02
N MET A 601 21.85 19.67 -12.70
CA MET A 601 21.57 20.04 -11.31
C MET A 601 21.11 18.85 -10.48
N SER A 602 20.18 18.03 -10.98
CA SER A 602 19.72 16.83 -10.30
C SER A 602 20.89 15.86 -10.06
N ASP A 603 21.69 15.56 -11.08
CA ASP A 603 22.82 14.65 -10.98
C ASP A 603 23.86 15.12 -9.94
N VAL A 604 24.15 16.42 -9.93
CA VAL A 604 25.08 17.03 -8.96
C VAL A 604 24.48 17.00 -7.55
N LEU A 605 23.16 17.14 -7.37
CA LEU A 605 22.51 16.92 -6.07
C LEU A 605 22.65 15.46 -5.59
N TYR A 606 22.54 14.48 -6.49
CA TYR A 606 22.83 13.07 -6.18
C TYR A 606 24.32 12.85 -5.85
N LEU A 607 25.27 13.48 -6.55
CA LEU A 607 26.69 13.43 -6.19
C LEU A 607 26.98 14.08 -4.82
N PHE A 608 26.33 15.20 -4.49
CA PHE A 608 26.45 15.78 -3.16
C PHE A 608 25.96 14.81 -2.07
N LEU A 609 24.87 14.08 -2.32
CA LEU A 609 24.41 13.03 -1.41
C LEU A 609 25.42 11.86 -1.29
N ALA A 610 26.11 11.50 -2.36
CA ALA A 610 27.22 10.54 -2.29
C ALA A 610 28.38 11.04 -1.41
N GLN A 611 28.58 12.36 -1.32
CA GLN A 611 29.57 12.99 -0.44
C GLN A 611 29.04 13.31 0.97
N GLU A 612 27.86 12.78 1.34
CA GLU A 612 27.18 13.08 2.60
C GLU A 612 26.82 14.57 2.80
N VAL A 613 26.71 15.32 1.70
CA VAL A 613 26.35 16.73 1.68
C VAL A 613 24.90 16.88 1.23
N ILE A 614 24.04 17.37 2.12
CA ILE A 614 22.67 17.74 1.74
C ILE A 614 22.69 19.16 1.16
N ALA A 615 22.85 19.26 -0.16
CA ALA A 615 22.73 20.52 -0.89
C ALA A 615 21.27 20.86 -1.20
N GLY A 616 21.00 22.14 -1.44
CA GLY A 616 19.72 22.61 -1.96
C GLY A 616 19.88 23.53 -3.17
N CYS A 617 18.81 23.70 -3.94
CA CYS A 617 18.83 24.52 -5.15
C CYS A 617 17.64 25.46 -5.22
N ASN A 618 17.87 26.69 -5.69
CA ASN A 618 16.81 27.65 -5.95
C ASN A 618 16.97 28.27 -7.34
N LYS A 619 15.86 28.43 -8.06
CA LYS A 619 15.80 29.20 -9.30
C LYS A 619 15.57 30.67 -8.93
N ARG A 620 16.49 31.57 -9.27
CA ARG A 620 16.29 33.02 -9.09
C ARG A 620 15.90 33.65 -10.42
N ASN A 621 14.80 34.41 -10.43
CA ASN A 621 14.25 35.04 -11.64
C ASN A 621 14.78 36.47 -11.88
N LYS A 622 15.29 37.18 -10.85
CA LYS A 622 15.84 38.54 -10.99
C LYS A 622 17.32 38.47 -11.40
N ILE A 623 17.68 39.23 -12.45
CA ILE A 623 19.08 39.52 -12.81
C ILE A 623 19.65 40.35 -11.66
N ARG A 624 20.67 39.84 -10.99
CA ARG A 624 21.50 40.64 -10.08
C ARG A 624 22.95 40.35 -10.41
N GLU A 625 23.73 41.41 -10.47
CA GLU A 625 25.17 41.37 -10.32
C GLU A 625 25.49 40.72 -8.98
N ALA A 626 26.11 39.55 -8.99
CA ALA A 626 26.55 38.87 -7.79
C ALA A 626 28.04 38.60 -7.88
N PHE A 627 28.77 38.98 -6.84
CA PHE A 627 30.18 38.66 -6.70
C PHE A 627 30.32 37.28 -6.03
N ILE A 628 30.97 36.32 -6.70
CA ILE A 628 31.39 35.04 -6.10
C ILE A 628 32.92 35.07 -6.11
N ASP A 629 33.55 35.03 -4.94
CA ASP A 629 35.01 35.12 -4.76
C ASP A 629 35.64 36.27 -5.58
N GLY A 630 35.03 37.46 -5.53
CA GLY A 630 35.49 38.65 -6.26
C GLY A 630 35.10 38.73 -7.75
N ARG A 631 34.38 37.74 -8.30
CA ARG A 631 33.95 37.73 -9.71
C ARG A 631 32.52 38.23 -9.89
N LEU A 632 32.33 39.30 -10.66
CA LEU A 632 31.00 39.79 -11.08
C LEU A 632 30.33 38.79 -12.04
N VAL A 633 29.25 38.14 -11.60
CA VAL A 633 28.44 37.26 -12.44
C VAL A 633 27.07 37.88 -12.67
N VAL A 634 26.74 38.20 -13.93
CA VAL A 634 25.44 38.77 -14.34
C VAL A 634 24.64 37.71 -15.10
N GLN A 635 23.85 36.84 -14.44
CA GLN A 635 23.07 35.82 -15.16
C GLN A 635 21.76 35.36 -14.49
N LYS A 636 20.79 34.96 -15.35
CA LYS A 636 19.59 34.17 -15.03
C LYS A 636 19.93 32.67 -15.03
N GLY A 637 19.56 31.91 -13.99
CA GLY A 637 19.84 30.46 -13.93
C GLY A 637 19.50 29.77 -12.61
N TRP A 638 19.72 28.46 -12.53
CA TRP A 638 19.66 27.71 -11.28
C TRP A 638 20.96 27.92 -10.50
N ARG A 639 20.85 28.32 -9.24
CA ARG A 639 22.02 28.44 -8.35
C ARG A 639 21.95 27.34 -7.30
N PHE A 640 23.08 26.68 -7.05
CA PHE A 640 23.19 25.91 -5.83
C PHE A 640 23.22 26.88 -4.67
N ASP A 641 22.26 26.77 -3.75
CA ASP A 641 22.41 27.37 -2.44
C ASP A 641 23.30 26.43 -1.61
N LEU A 642 24.55 26.27 -2.06
CA LEU A 642 25.63 26.01 -1.13
C LEU A 642 25.74 27.32 -0.35
N LYS A 643 25.17 27.38 0.85
CA LYS A 643 25.48 28.47 1.77
C LYS A 643 27.01 28.56 1.79
N SER A 644 27.54 29.65 1.26
CA SER A 644 28.94 29.87 0.92
C SER A 644 29.90 29.15 1.89
N PRO A 645 31.01 28.54 1.42
CA PRO A 645 32.07 28.07 2.31
C PRO A 645 32.79 29.27 2.94
N HIS A 646 32.08 30.07 3.75
CA HIS A 646 32.74 30.88 4.75
C HIS A 646 33.28 29.93 5.83
N PRO A 647 34.59 29.96 6.14
CA PRO A 647 35.25 28.95 6.98
C PRO A 647 34.77 28.84 8.43
N LYS A 648 33.80 29.67 8.87
CA LYS A 648 33.50 29.88 10.29
C LYS A 648 32.14 29.38 10.79
N LYS A 649 31.30 28.72 9.97
CA LYS A 649 30.06 28.07 10.48
C LYS A 649 29.84 26.66 9.91
N ASN A 650 29.98 25.66 10.77
CA ASN A 650 29.67 24.25 10.50
C ASN A 650 28.17 24.06 10.19
N TYR A 651 27.78 24.12 8.92
CA TYR A 651 26.39 23.90 8.45
C TYR A 651 26.08 22.46 8.00
N LYS A 652 26.97 21.49 8.24
CA LYS A 652 26.82 20.07 7.85
C LYS A 652 25.47 19.41 8.24
N ASN A 653 24.69 20.02 9.14
CA ASN A 653 23.56 19.35 9.81
C ASN A 653 22.16 19.96 9.58
N LYS A 654 21.95 21.03 8.78
CA LYS A 654 20.63 21.73 8.78
C LYS A 654 19.44 20.80 8.45
N TYR A 655 19.59 19.89 7.48
CA TYR A 655 18.55 18.94 7.06
C TYR A 655 18.72 17.53 7.64
N LYS A 656 19.84 17.24 8.34
CA LYS A 656 19.99 16.02 9.15
C LYS A 656 19.34 16.16 10.52
N ASN A 657 19.15 17.39 10.99
CA ASN A 657 18.52 17.66 12.26
C ASN A 657 17.01 17.34 12.19
N ILE A 658 16.51 16.67 13.21
CA ILE A 658 15.07 16.50 13.43
C ILE A 658 14.47 17.91 13.54
N PRO A 659 13.38 18.23 12.82
CA PRO A 659 12.72 19.51 12.99
C PRO A 659 12.34 19.69 14.45
N LEU A 660 12.68 20.83 15.06
CA LEU A 660 12.26 21.14 16.45
C LEU A 660 10.73 21.05 16.63
N SER A 661 9.97 21.27 15.56
CA SER A 661 8.52 21.10 15.50
C SER A 661 8.04 19.64 15.55
N ALA A 662 8.95 18.66 15.38
CA ALA A 662 8.68 17.24 15.48
C ALA A 662 9.07 16.66 16.85
N LEU A 663 9.69 17.47 17.72
CA LEU A 663 9.89 17.20 19.14
C LEU A 663 8.69 17.77 19.92
N ASP A 664 8.31 17.14 21.04
CA ASP A 664 7.18 17.59 21.86
C ASP A 664 7.26 19.09 22.18
N LYS A 665 6.19 19.82 21.88
CA LYS A 665 6.08 21.26 22.14
C LYS A 665 6.41 21.60 23.60
N GLU A 666 5.95 20.78 24.55
CA GLU A 666 6.19 20.98 25.98
C GLU A 666 7.68 20.97 26.36
N ILE A 667 8.49 20.09 25.75
CA ILE A 667 9.93 19.99 26.01
C ILE A 667 10.64 21.25 25.48
N VAL A 668 10.26 21.69 24.28
CA VAL A 668 10.83 22.88 23.64
C VAL A 668 10.40 24.15 24.39
N GLU A 669 9.16 24.23 24.85
CA GLU A 669 8.64 25.43 25.53
C GLU A 669 9.13 25.57 26.98
N LYS A 670 9.17 24.48 27.75
CA LYS A 670 9.53 24.52 29.19
C LYS A 670 11.03 24.74 29.43
N TYR A 671 11.91 24.19 28.58
CA TYR A 671 13.37 24.26 28.79
C TYR A 671 14.09 25.30 27.91
N CYS A 672 13.53 25.72 26.77
CA CYS A 672 14.16 26.75 25.93
C CYS A 672 13.70 28.18 26.28
N ARG A 673 12.54 28.38 26.94
CA ARG A 673 12.08 29.74 27.34
C ARG A 673 12.76 30.26 28.62
N ASN A 674 13.06 29.41 29.60
CA ASN A 674 13.53 29.82 30.93
C ASN A 674 15.03 30.23 31.02
N ILE A 675 15.76 30.31 29.91
CA ILE A 675 17.18 30.73 29.89
C ILE A 675 17.34 32.20 29.45
N LYS A 676 16.23 32.92 29.23
CA LYS A 676 16.26 34.35 28.86
C LYS A 676 16.35 35.33 30.05
N SER A 677 16.26 34.87 31.31
CA SER A 677 16.32 35.77 32.48
C SER A 677 17.42 35.37 33.47
N SER A 678 18.63 35.90 33.28
CA SER A 678 19.49 36.41 34.36
C SER A 678 20.86 36.85 33.81
N LYS A 679 21.39 37.91 34.41
CA LYS A 679 22.48 38.77 33.94
C LYS A 679 23.89 38.14 33.84
N HIS A 680 24.05 36.81 33.74
CA HIS A 680 25.39 36.19 33.66
C HIS A 680 25.58 35.30 32.42
N LYS A 681 26.59 35.66 31.61
CA LYS A 681 27.18 34.95 30.44
C LYS A 681 26.19 34.14 29.58
N ARG A 682 25.79 34.74 28.46
CA ARG A 682 25.00 34.14 27.36
C ARG A 682 25.53 32.76 26.96
N PHE A 683 24.89 31.69 27.44
CA PHE A 683 24.99 30.38 26.80
C PHE A 683 24.17 30.42 25.51
N HIS A 684 24.84 30.64 24.37
CA HIS A 684 24.20 30.65 23.06
C HIS A 684 23.89 29.21 22.62
N TRP A 685 22.69 28.73 22.94
CA TRP A 685 22.16 27.44 22.50
C TRP A 685 22.19 27.23 20.99
N GLU A 686 22.15 28.31 20.20
CA GLU A 686 22.26 28.28 18.74
C GLU A 686 23.63 27.77 18.21
N ARG A 687 24.65 27.63 19.07
CA ARG A 687 25.98 27.13 18.70
C ARG A 687 26.25 25.68 19.10
N ILE A 688 25.33 25.02 19.80
CA ILE A 688 25.51 23.62 20.20
C ILE A 688 24.97 22.72 19.09
N SER A 689 25.87 22.13 18.30
CA SER A 689 25.53 21.00 17.43
C SER A 689 24.87 19.91 18.27
N TYR A 690 23.71 19.39 17.83
CA TYR A 690 22.94 18.32 18.50
C TYR A 690 23.83 17.18 19.01
N LYS A 691 24.89 16.83 18.26
CA LYS A 691 25.89 15.83 18.62
C LYS A 691 26.53 16.08 19.99
N ASN A 692 26.96 17.31 20.28
CA ASN A 692 27.67 17.64 21.53
C ASN A 692 26.76 17.65 22.76
N LEU A 693 25.48 18.01 22.61
CA LEU A 693 24.53 17.95 23.71
C LEU A 693 24.10 16.51 23.99
N ILE A 694 23.69 15.80 22.93
CA ILE A 694 23.26 14.41 23.02
C ILE A 694 24.40 13.56 23.56
N ASP A 695 25.63 13.72 23.07
CA ASP A 695 26.79 12.94 23.54
C ASP A 695 27.14 13.22 25.01
N ARG A 696 27.00 14.46 25.49
CA ARG A 696 27.20 14.81 26.91
C ARG A 696 26.08 14.27 27.82
N ILE A 697 24.84 14.27 27.37
CA ILE A 697 23.70 13.68 28.10
C ILE A 697 23.78 12.14 28.09
N PHE A 698 24.29 11.54 27.00
CA PHE A 698 24.50 10.09 26.90
C PHE A 698 25.65 9.58 27.77
N LEU A 699 26.73 10.36 27.92
CA LEU A 699 27.80 10.10 28.89
C LEU A 699 27.26 10.02 30.33
N VAL A 700 26.22 10.80 30.64
CA VAL A 700 25.55 10.78 31.95
C VAL A 700 24.53 9.65 32.07
N GLY A 701 23.70 9.42 31.05
CA GLY A 701 22.63 8.42 31.09
C GLY A 701 23.11 6.96 31.02
N ASN A 702 24.35 6.72 30.57
CA ASN A 702 24.94 5.38 30.54
C ASN A 702 25.54 4.94 31.90
N ASN A 703 25.69 5.85 32.87
CA ASN A 703 26.20 5.54 34.20
C ASN A 703 25.13 5.83 35.26
N PRO A 704 24.60 4.79 35.95
CA PRO A 704 23.48 4.96 36.89
C PRO A 704 23.85 5.73 38.16
N SER A 705 25.14 5.89 38.47
CA SER A 705 25.64 6.67 39.60
C SER A 705 26.96 7.35 39.23
N ILE A 706 26.98 8.68 39.13
CA ILE A 706 28.20 9.45 38.85
C ILE A 706 28.56 10.27 40.09
N ARG A 707 29.86 10.27 40.45
CA ARG A 707 30.35 11.04 41.61
C ARG A 707 30.36 12.54 41.29
N GLY A 708 29.96 13.38 42.24
CA GLY A 708 29.92 14.85 42.08
C GLY A 708 31.17 15.52 41.47
N PRO A 709 32.41 15.11 41.82
CA PRO A 709 33.63 15.68 41.23
C PRO A 709 33.82 15.37 39.74
N GLU A 710 33.40 14.18 39.28
CA GLU A 710 33.47 13.78 37.87
C GLU A 710 32.45 14.53 37.02
N LEU A 711 31.25 14.74 37.54
CA LEU A 711 30.23 15.59 36.91
C LEU A 711 30.70 17.04 36.76
N THR A 712 31.44 17.55 37.74
CA THR A 712 32.00 18.91 37.71
C THR A 712 33.11 19.04 36.66
N LYS A 713 33.90 17.98 36.40
CA LYS A 713 34.83 17.91 35.26
C LYS A 713 34.11 17.88 33.90
N ILE A 714 32.94 17.24 33.81
CA ILE A 714 32.22 17.04 32.55
C ILE A 714 31.39 18.28 32.15
N PHE A 715 30.73 18.95 33.12
CA PHE A 715 29.79 20.05 32.85
C PHE A 715 30.25 21.42 33.37
N GLY A 716 31.28 21.49 34.22
CA GLY A 716 31.73 22.72 34.87
C GLY A 716 30.86 23.13 36.07
N LYS A 717 31.41 23.96 36.96
CA LYS A 717 30.77 24.39 38.22
C LYS A 717 29.38 25.04 38.02
N SER A 718 29.23 25.86 36.98
CA SER A 718 27.98 26.62 36.71
C SER A 718 26.81 25.73 36.28
N ALA A 719 27.07 24.59 35.65
CA ALA A 719 26.02 23.64 35.27
C ALA A 719 25.51 22.82 36.45
N MET A 720 26.37 22.55 37.44
CA MET A 720 25.99 21.87 38.68
C MET A 720 25.01 22.69 39.52
N GLU A 721 25.17 24.02 39.55
CA GLU A 721 24.20 24.94 40.16
C GLU A 721 22.82 24.87 39.46
N TYR A 722 22.80 24.78 38.13
CA TYR A 722 21.55 24.65 37.37
C TYR A 722 20.82 23.33 37.63
N PHE A 723 21.55 22.21 37.72
CA PHE A 723 20.99 20.90 38.06
C PHE A 723 20.54 20.81 39.52
N SER A 724 21.20 21.54 40.44
CA SER A 724 20.74 21.62 41.83
C SER A 724 19.43 22.38 42.01
N LYS A 725 19.12 23.30 41.09
CA LYS A 725 17.90 24.13 41.10
C LYS A 725 16.71 23.52 40.35
N ASN A 726 16.91 22.43 39.60
CA ASN A 726 15.86 21.74 38.84
C ASN A 726 15.82 20.23 39.18
N PRO A 727 15.13 19.83 40.26
CA PRO A 727 15.09 18.44 40.75
C PRO A 727 14.34 17.48 39.83
N ASP A 728 13.61 17.98 38.82
CA ASP A 728 12.77 17.19 37.92
C ASP A 728 13.53 16.16 37.07
N ILE A 729 14.84 16.31 36.87
CA ILE A 729 15.66 15.43 36.00
C ILE A 729 16.62 14.55 36.81
N TYR A 730 17.13 15.03 37.95
CA TYR A 730 18.11 14.29 38.77
C TYR A 730 17.80 14.37 40.27
N VAL A 731 17.99 13.25 40.98
CA VAL A 731 17.89 13.12 42.44
C VAL A 731 19.30 13.01 43.03
N LYS A 732 19.61 13.86 44.01
CA LYS A 732 20.86 13.81 44.77
C LYS A 732 20.69 12.88 45.97
N ILE A 733 21.48 11.82 46.05
CA ILE A 733 21.50 10.89 47.18
C ILE A 733 22.89 10.91 47.81
N LYS A 734 22.95 11.14 49.12
CA LYS A 734 24.19 11.15 49.90
C LYS A 734 24.43 9.74 50.44
N ARG A 735 25.52 9.09 50.02
CA ARG A 735 25.99 7.83 50.61
C ARG A 735 27.41 8.07 51.14
N GLY A 736 27.55 8.14 52.47
CA GLY A 736 28.82 8.48 53.13
C GLY A 736 29.30 9.91 52.85
N ARG A 737 30.61 10.10 52.61
CA ARG A 737 31.23 11.41 52.27
C ARG A 737 31.03 11.83 50.80
N THR A 738 30.37 11.01 49.98
CA THR A 738 30.22 11.24 48.53
C THR A 738 28.78 11.45 48.09
N ASN A 739 28.55 12.48 47.25
CA ASN A 739 27.26 12.77 46.65
C ASN A 739 27.12 12.01 45.31
N HIS A 740 26.05 11.23 45.17
CA HIS A 740 25.64 10.56 43.93
C HIS A 740 24.40 11.24 43.33
N LEU A 741 24.33 11.30 42.00
CA LEU A 741 23.18 11.84 41.26
C LEU A 741 22.54 10.74 40.40
N TYR A 742 21.23 10.59 40.51
CA TYR A 742 20.42 9.57 39.80
C TYR A 742 19.38 10.24 38.90
N LEU A 743 19.10 9.68 37.72
CA LEU A 743 18.04 10.19 36.83
C LEU A 743 16.64 9.88 37.39
N THR A 744 15.77 10.89 37.44
CA THR A 744 14.33 10.73 37.76
C THR A 744 13.60 9.96 36.66
N ASN A 745 12.37 9.49 36.93
CA ASN A 745 11.52 8.84 35.92
C ASN A 745 11.24 9.75 34.71
N TYR A 746 11.10 11.05 34.93
CA TYR A 746 10.98 12.04 33.85
C TYR A 746 12.29 12.18 33.05
N GLY A 747 13.44 12.23 33.73
CA GLY A 747 14.77 12.23 33.10
C GLY A 747 15.05 10.98 32.27
N LYS A 748 14.60 9.80 32.73
CA LYS A 748 14.68 8.53 31.99
C LYS A 748 13.81 8.55 30.72
N LYS A 749 12.57 9.05 30.80
CA LYS A 749 11.69 9.23 29.62
C LYS A 749 12.29 10.20 28.60
N LEU A 750 12.87 11.30 29.07
CA LEU A 750 13.57 12.26 28.22
C LEU A 750 14.80 11.64 27.54
N TYR A 751 15.60 10.87 28.28
CA TYR A 751 16.76 10.14 27.75
C TYR A 751 16.36 9.13 26.66
N GLN A 752 15.26 8.41 26.83
CA GLN A 752 14.76 7.49 25.80
C GLN A 752 14.28 8.19 24.53
N LYS A 753 13.55 9.31 24.66
CA LYS A 753 13.18 10.14 23.51
C LYS A 753 14.42 10.66 22.79
N LEU A 754 15.43 11.12 23.55
CA LEU A 754 16.73 11.54 22.98
C LEU A 754 17.51 10.39 22.32
N LYS A 755 17.34 9.15 22.77
CA LYS A 755 17.93 7.93 22.15
C LYS A 755 17.30 7.58 20.81
N GLU A 756 15.98 7.67 20.72
CA GLU A 756 15.26 7.53 19.44
C GLU A 756 15.67 8.66 18.47
N CYS A 757 15.79 9.89 18.97
CA CYS A 757 16.32 11.01 18.19
C CYS A 757 17.77 10.82 17.73
N LYS A 758 18.63 10.24 18.59
CA LYS A 758 20.02 9.91 18.22
C LYS A 758 20.08 8.88 17.10
N LYS A 759 19.28 7.81 17.19
CA LYS A 759 19.16 6.77 16.15
C LYS A 759 18.70 7.36 14.80
N ILE A 760 17.78 8.31 14.84
CA ILE A 760 17.33 9.06 13.66
C ILE A 760 18.45 9.98 13.14
N SER A 761 19.21 10.64 14.01
CA SER A 761 20.32 11.53 13.61
C SER A 761 21.52 10.80 12.99
N GLU A 762 21.72 9.53 13.36
CA GLU A 762 22.76 8.64 12.84
C GLU A 762 22.32 7.86 11.58
N SER A 763 21.09 8.08 11.13
CA SER A 763 20.52 7.40 9.95
C SER A 763 21.05 7.95 8.62
N ASP A 764 20.78 7.22 7.53
CA ASP A 764 21.17 7.60 6.16
C ASP A 764 20.18 8.63 5.53
N PHE A 765 19.24 9.21 6.31
CA PHE A 765 18.21 10.13 5.82
C PHE A 765 18.18 11.47 6.56
N GLY A 766 17.49 12.42 5.94
CA GLY A 766 17.26 13.76 6.44
C GLY A 766 15.79 14.16 6.32
N PHE A 767 15.49 15.32 6.87
CA PHE A 767 14.15 15.86 6.96
C PHE A 767 14.06 17.17 6.20
N CYS A 768 13.04 17.29 5.35
CA CYS A 768 12.80 18.52 4.62
C CYS A 768 11.32 18.86 4.58
N ARG A 769 11.00 20.13 4.83
CA ARG A 769 9.62 20.62 4.82
C ARG A 769 9.13 20.82 3.39
N ILE A 770 7.84 20.57 3.20
CA ILE A 770 7.12 20.84 1.96
C ILE A 770 6.95 22.36 1.84
N LYS A 771 7.53 22.91 0.78
CA LYS A 771 7.43 24.34 0.44
C LYS A 771 6.17 24.63 -0.38
N ASN A 772 5.81 23.75 -1.31
CA ASN A 772 4.66 23.94 -2.19
C ASN A 772 4.10 22.60 -2.71
N ILE A 773 2.80 22.55 -2.95
CA ILE A 773 2.10 21.43 -3.59
C ILE A 773 1.27 22.00 -4.72
N LYS A 774 1.48 21.53 -5.96
CA LYS A 774 0.73 21.98 -7.14
C LYS A 774 0.13 20.81 -7.89
N ARG A 775 -1.08 20.98 -8.41
CA ARG A 775 -1.67 20.03 -9.37
C ARG A 775 -1.17 20.36 -10.78
N VAL A 776 -0.61 19.36 -11.48
CA VAL A 776 -0.03 19.51 -12.82
C VAL A 776 -0.52 18.41 -13.75
N LYS A 777 -0.64 18.68 -15.04
CA LYS A 777 -0.89 17.63 -16.04
C LYS A 777 0.38 16.78 -16.18
N SER A 778 0.20 15.47 -16.40
CA SER A 778 1.31 14.56 -16.70
C SER A 778 2.04 14.99 -17.98
N THR A 779 3.36 14.78 -18.04
CA THR A 779 4.14 15.09 -19.24
C THR A 779 3.96 14.05 -20.35
N SER A 780 3.34 12.92 -20.02
CA SER A 780 3.04 11.80 -20.90
C SER A 780 1.55 11.44 -20.79
N GLN A 781 1.05 10.63 -21.71
CA GLN A 781 -0.24 9.97 -21.55
C GLN A 781 -0.20 8.88 -20.44
N TYR A 782 1.00 8.49 -20.00
CA TYR A 782 1.24 7.39 -19.08
C TYR A 782 2.02 7.83 -17.83
N VAL A 783 1.69 7.19 -16.70
CA VAL A 783 2.45 7.18 -15.45
C VAL A 783 3.08 5.80 -15.24
N TYR A 784 4.17 5.77 -14.50
CA TYR A 784 5.03 4.59 -14.36
C TYR A 784 5.29 4.28 -12.90
N ASP A 785 5.45 3.01 -12.59
CA ASP A 785 5.88 2.56 -11.26
C ASP A 785 6.87 1.39 -11.37
N VAL A 786 7.56 1.08 -10.27
CA VAL A 786 8.57 0.01 -10.24
C VAL A 786 8.44 -0.79 -8.95
N SER A 787 8.22 -2.10 -9.05
CA SER A 787 8.16 -3.00 -7.89
C SER A 787 9.52 -3.61 -7.57
N ILE A 788 9.82 -3.63 -6.27
CA ILE A 788 11.04 -4.18 -5.69
C ILE A 788 10.65 -5.08 -4.51
N LYS A 789 10.75 -6.39 -4.74
CA LYS A 789 10.27 -7.40 -3.80
C LYS A 789 10.90 -7.22 -2.41
N LYS A 790 10.06 -7.32 -1.37
CA LYS A 790 10.35 -7.15 0.09
C LYS A 790 10.43 -5.72 0.61
N PHE A 791 10.61 -4.69 -0.23
CA PHE A 791 10.73 -3.31 0.25
C PHE A 791 9.65 -2.39 -0.31
N GLU A 792 9.18 -2.64 -1.54
CA GLU A 792 8.09 -1.88 -2.20
C GLU A 792 8.25 -0.36 -2.04
N ASN A 793 9.47 0.13 -2.17
CA ASN A 793 9.81 1.54 -2.11
C ASN A 793 11.11 1.81 -2.86
N PHE A 794 11.30 3.04 -3.32
CA PHE A 794 12.51 3.45 -4.02
C PHE A 794 12.77 4.96 -3.89
N VAL A 795 14.00 5.37 -4.18
CA VAL A 795 14.38 6.79 -4.19
C VAL A 795 14.23 7.34 -5.61
N GLY A 796 13.22 8.19 -5.82
CA GLY A 796 12.92 8.82 -7.11
C GLY A 796 12.75 10.33 -7.01
N GLY A 797 12.73 11.00 -8.15
CA GLY A 797 12.47 12.44 -8.26
C GLY A 797 13.72 13.32 -8.23
N PHE A 798 13.51 14.60 -8.52
CA PHE A 798 14.56 15.61 -8.63
C PHE A 798 15.33 15.78 -7.31
N GLY A 799 16.60 15.37 -7.30
CA GLY A 799 17.47 15.38 -6.12
C GLY A 799 17.13 14.33 -5.04
N GLY A 800 16.25 13.38 -5.34
CA GLY A 800 15.91 12.20 -4.53
C GLY A 800 14.89 12.44 -3.43
N VAL A 801 13.75 11.75 -3.51
CA VAL A 801 12.67 11.64 -2.52
C VAL A 801 12.33 10.15 -2.35
N ILE A 802 11.97 9.73 -1.14
CA ILE A 802 11.62 8.32 -0.89
C ILE A 802 10.13 8.10 -1.20
N CYS A 803 9.87 7.30 -2.22
CA CYS A 803 8.56 6.91 -2.72
C CYS A 803 8.20 5.50 -2.24
N HIS A 804 6.93 5.20 -1.96
CA HIS A 804 6.46 3.89 -1.52
C HIS A 804 5.34 3.37 -2.43
N ASN A 805 5.42 2.09 -2.77
CA ASN A 805 4.40 1.36 -3.51
C ASN A 805 3.42 0.80 -2.47
N THR A 806 2.17 1.20 -2.51
CA THR A 806 1.15 0.77 -1.56
C THR A 806 1.01 -0.76 -1.54
N GLY A 807 1.19 -1.39 -0.37
CA GLY A 807 0.99 -2.82 -0.14
C GLY A 807 -0.15 -3.10 0.84
N ALA A 808 -1.22 -3.71 0.34
CA ALA A 808 -1.73 -5.06 0.58
C ALA A 808 -2.78 -5.24 -0.53
N GLY A 809 -2.59 -6.19 -1.44
CA GLY A 809 -3.45 -6.34 -2.63
C GLY A 809 -4.90 -6.72 -2.29
N LEU A 810 -5.69 -7.05 -3.33
CA LEU A 810 -7.02 -7.67 -3.11
C LEU A 810 -6.93 -9.01 -2.36
N THR A 811 -5.79 -9.69 -2.50
CA THR A 811 -5.48 -11.01 -1.96
C THR A 811 -4.60 -10.93 -0.73
N ALA A 812 -4.29 -12.08 -0.13
CA ALA A 812 -3.38 -12.10 1.00
C ALA A 812 -1.90 -11.94 0.58
N SER A 813 -1.13 -11.27 1.43
CA SER A 813 0.30 -11.06 1.26
C SER A 813 1.10 -11.77 2.34
N VAL A 814 2.32 -12.21 2.03
CA VAL A 814 3.17 -12.88 3.04
C VAL A 814 4.14 -11.86 3.63
N VAL A 815 3.95 -11.58 4.92
CA VAL A 815 4.75 -10.64 5.70
C VAL A 815 5.69 -11.41 6.61
N LYS A 816 6.82 -10.81 7.00
CA LYS A 816 7.73 -11.42 7.98
C LYS A 816 7.30 -11.01 9.39
N ASP A 817 6.93 -11.99 10.20
CA ASP A 817 6.54 -11.79 11.60
C ASP A 817 7.77 -11.42 12.45
N GLU A 818 7.64 -10.34 13.22
CA GLU A 818 8.68 -9.82 14.11
C GLU A 818 8.70 -10.54 15.48
N PHE A 819 7.58 -11.14 15.89
CA PHE A 819 7.41 -11.71 17.23
C PHE A 819 7.97 -13.14 17.31
N LEU A 820 7.50 -14.03 16.44
CA LEU A 820 7.95 -15.44 16.40
C LEU A 820 9.11 -15.68 15.42
N GLY A 821 9.47 -14.68 14.62
CA GLY A 821 10.54 -14.77 13.63
C GLY A 821 10.20 -15.76 12.52
N GLY A 822 9.32 -15.43 11.60
CA GLY A 822 8.87 -16.35 10.54
C GLY A 822 8.18 -15.63 9.39
N TRP A 823 7.62 -16.38 8.45
CA TRP A 823 6.68 -15.84 7.47
C TRP A 823 5.26 -15.98 8.03
N SER A 824 4.40 -15.02 7.71
CA SER A 824 3.02 -14.98 8.17
C SER A 824 2.12 -14.43 7.06
N LEU A 825 0.91 -14.96 6.95
CA LEU A 825 -0.08 -14.49 5.99
C LEU A 825 -0.82 -13.27 6.54
N GLU A 826 -0.92 -12.21 5.74
CA GLU A 826 -1.76 -11.05 5.98
C GLU A 826 -2.92 -11.05 4.97
N ALA A 827 -4.16 -11.10 5.47
CA ALA A 827 -5.37 -11.12 4.65
C ALA A 827 -5.58 -9.83 3.84
N GLY A 828 -5.96 -9.98 2.56
CA GLY A 828 -6.34 -8.88 1.67
C GLY A 828 -7.83 -8.56 1.71
N THR A 829 -8.25 -7.57 0.92
CA THR A 829 -9.64 -7.06 0.91
C THR A 829 -10.69 -8.16 0.70
N LEU A 830 -10.46 -9.11 -0.21
CA LEU A 830 -11.40 -10.20 -0.49
C LEU A 830 -11.55 -11.17 0.68
N VAL A 831 -10.44 -11.51 1.35
CA VAL A 831 -10.47 -12.44 2.50
C VAL A 831 -11.09 -11.76 3.72
N LEU A 832 -10.83 -10.46 3.91
CA LEU A 832 -11.40 -9.67 5.00
C LEU A 832 -12.91 -9.40 4.82
N ALA A 833 -13.41 -9.48 3.59
CA ALA A 833 -14.81 -9.29 3.27
C ALA A 833 -15.60 -10.62 3.27
N ASN A 834 -15.04 -11.70 3.83
CA ASN A 834 -15.70 -13.01 3.94
C ASN A 834 -17.12 -12.87 4.53
N GLN A 835 -18.11 -13.49 3.89
CA GLN A 835 -19.55 -13.37 4.16
C GLN A 835 -20.14 -11.94 4.10
N GLY A 836 -19.40 -11.01 3.51
CA GLY A 836 -19.78 -9.61 3.35
C GLY A 836 -19.70 -9.15 1.89
N PHE A 837 -19.35 -7.88 1.71
CA PHE A 837 -19.31 -7.23 0.39
C PHE A 837 -17.91 -6.72 0.07
N ALA A 838 -17.36 -7.17 -1.06
CA ALA A 838 -16.14 -6.63 -1.64
C ALA A 838 -16.52 -5.63 -2.75
N ILE A 839 -16.30 -4.35 -2.46
CA ILE A 839 -16.61 -3.25 -3.38
C ILE A 839 -15.30 -2.82 -4.04
N ILE A 840 -15.22 -3.00 -5.35
CA ILE A 840 -13.99 -2.74 -6.13
C ILE A 840 -14.27 -1.66 -7.17
N ASP A 841 -13.56 -0.54 -7.06
CA ASP A 841 -13.60 0.52 -8.08
C ASP A 841 -12.41 0.38 -9.05
N GLU A 842 -12.61 0.79 -10.30
CA GLU A 842 -11.61 0.72 -11.38
C GLU A 842 -11.03 -0.69 -11.61
N LEU A 843 -11.91 -1.70 -11.68
CA LEU A 843 -11.57 -3.10 -11.97
C LEU A 843 -10.73 -3.25 -13.26
N ASP A 844 -10.94 -2.35 -14.24
CA ASP A 844 -10.20 -2.32 -15.50
C ASP A 844 -8.70 -2.01 -15.34
N LYS A 845 -8.29 -1.37 -14.23
CA LYS A 845 -6.90 -0.96 -13.97
C LYS A 845 -6.08 -1.99 -13.20
N MET A 846 -6.70 -3.10 -12.80
CA MET A 846 -6.05 -4.13 -12.01
C MET A 846 -5.00 -4.93 -12.78
N GLY A 847 -3.94 -5.32 -12.07
CA GLY A 847 -2.87 -6.19 -12.59
C GLY A 847 -3.35 -7.61 -12.90
N LYS A 848 -2.58 -8.35 -13.70
CA LYS A 848 -2.93 -9.73 -14.12
C LYS A 848 -3.00 -10.71 -12.93
N GLU A 849 -2.13 -10.57 -11.92
CA GLU A 849 -2.14 -11.41 -10.71
C GLU A 849 -3.40 -11.20 -9.85
N ASP A 850 -3.84 -9.95 -9.69
CA ASP A 850 -5.07 -9.69 -8.93
C ASP A 850 -6.31 -10.16 -9.70
N ARG A 851 -6.29 -10.08 -11.04
CA ARG A 851 -7.35 -10.63 -11.89
C ARG A 851 -7.45 -12.15 -11.80
N SER A 852 -6.32 -12.88 -11.83
CA SER A 852 -6.32 -14.36 -11.67
C SER A 852 -6.88 -14.76 -10.32
N SER A 853 -6.55 -14.00 -9.28
CA SER A 853 -7.05 -14.27 -7.93
C SER A 853 -8.55 -13.95 -7.79
N LEU A 854 -9.05 -12.94 -8.49
CA LEU A 854 -10.49 -12.68 -8.61
C LEU A 854 -11.22 -13.81 -9.34
N HIS A 855 -10.61 -14.42 -10.37
CA HIS A 855 -11.22 -15.57 -11.05
C HIS A 855 -11.43 -16.75 -10.12
N GLU A 856 -10.46 -17.04 -9.25
CA GLU A 856 -10.54 -18.09 -8.24
C GLU A 856 -11.59 -17.74 -7.18
N ALA A 857 -11.52 -16.52 -6.63
CA ALA A 857 -12.43 -16.05 -5.58
C ALA A 857 -13.91 -16.03 -6.03
N LEU A 858 -14.19 -15.58 -7.25
CA LEU A 858 -15.56 -15.51 -7.77
C LEU A 858 -16.16 -16.88 -8.11
N GLU A 859 -15.33 -17.90 -8.33
CA GLU A 859 -15.80 -19.23 -8.71
C GLU A 859 -15.81 -20.21 -7.55
N GLN A 860 -14.68 -20.35 -6.87
CA GLN A 860 -14.49 -21.33 -5.81
C GLN A 860 -14.79 -20.76 -4.43
N GLN A 861 -14.98 -19.45 -4.31
CA GLN A 861 -15.10 -18.74 -3.02
C GLN A 861 -13.91 -19.01 -2.08
N THR A 862 -12.75 -19.31 -2.66
CA THR A 862 -11.48 -19.52 -1.98
C THR A 862 -10.34 -18.86 -2.74
N ILE A 863 -9.27 -18.49 -2.04
CA ILE A 863 -8.00 -18.02 -2.63
C ILE A 863 -6.87 -18.91 -2.11
N SER A 864 -6.18 -19.58 -3.01
CA SER A 864 -4.99 -20.36 -2.72
C SER A 864 -3.73 -19.52 -2.86
N ILE A 865 -2.85 -19.62 -1.85
CA ILE A 865 -1.60 -18.88 -1.81
C ILE A 865 -0.47 -19.86 -1.57
N ALA A 866 0.47 -19.89 -2.52
CA ALA A 866 1.73 -20.63 -2.42
C ALA A 866 2.89 -19.63 -2.53
N LYS A 867 3.33 -19.06 -1.40
CA LYS A 867 4.42 -18.07 -1.35
C LYS A 867 5.30 -18.30 -0.12
N ALA A 868 6.62 -18.24 -0.29
CA ALA A 868 7.60 -18.32 0.80
C ALA A 868 7.42 -19.52 1.75
N ASN A 869 7.23 -20.72 1.19
CA ASN A 869 6.94 -21.99 1.87
C ASN A 869 5.59 -22.07 2.60
N ILE A 870 4.74 -21.04 2.51
CA ILE A 870 3.37 -21.11 3.00
C ILE A 870 2.47 -21.52 1.85
N GLN A 871 1.81 -22.68 2.01
CA GLN A 871 0.70 -23.14 1.16
C GLN A 871 -0.58 -23.10 1.99
N ALA A 872 -1.47 -22.16 1.69
CA ALA A 872 -2.73 -22.00 2.41
C ALA A 872 -3.88 -21.68 1.46
N THR A 873 -5.07 -22.18 1.78
CA THR A 873 -6.32 -21.84 1.12
C THR A 873 -7.17 -21.01 2.07
N LEU A 874 -7.45 -19.77 1.70
CA LEU A 874 -8.25 -18.84 2.49
C LEU A 874 -9.67 -18.81 1.93
N ARG A 875 -10.68 -18.88 2.78
CA ARG A 875 -12.08 -18.73 2.36
C ARG A 875 -12.38 -17.25 2.08
N CYS A 876 -13.08 -16.99 0.98
CA CYS A 876 -13.47 -15.66 0.54
C CYS A 876 -14.88 -15.70 -0.07
N GLU A 877 -15.84 -16.09 0.75
CA GLU A 877 -17.26 -16.18 0.47
C GLU A 877 -17.88 -14.77 0.39
N THR A 878 -17.51 -14.00 -0.63
CA THR A 878 -17.83 -12.56 -0.71
C THR A 878 -18.76 -12.24 -1.86
N THR A 879 -19.70 -11.32 -1.62
CA THR A 879 -20.49 -10.70 -2.68
C THR A 879 -19.63 -9.60 -3.33
N VAL A 880 -19.42 -9.64 -4.65
CA VAL A 880 -18.54 -8.67 -5.35
C VAL A 880 -19.38 -7.64 -6.10
N LEU A 881 -19.08 -6.36 -5.86
CA LEU A 881 -19.61 -5.25 -6.63
C LEU A 881 -18.47 -4.51 -7.36
N ALA A 882 -18.42 -4.79 -8.66
CA ALA A 882 -17.58 -4.25 -9.72
C ALA A 882 -17.92 -2.82 -10.17
N ALA A 883 -16.98 -1.88 -10.25
CA ALA A 883 -17.04 -0.80 -11.25
C ALA A 883 -15.83 -0.82 -12.18
N ALA A 884 -16.08 -0.68 -13.48
CA ALA A 884 -15.07 -0.64 -14.52
C ALA A 884 -15.37 0.47 -15.54
N ASN A 885 -14.33 0.93 -16.23
CA ASN A 885 -14.45 1.82 -17.39
C ASN A 885 -14.22 1.06 -18.70
N PRO A 886 -14.85 1.47 -19.82
CA PRO A 886 -14.58 0.89 -21.12
C PRO A 886 -13.14 1.19 -21.58
N LYS A 887 -12.60 0.37 -22.50
CA LYS A 887 -11.19 0.37 -22.94
C LYS A 887 -10.66 1.74 -23.36
N PHE A 888 -11.48 2.55 -24.03
CA PHE A 888 -11.12 3.89 -24.50
C PHE A 888 -11.63 5.02 -23.59
N GLY A 889 -12.25 4.66 -22.46
CA GLY A 889 -12.83 5.55 -21.49
C GLY A 889 -14.18 6.14 -21.90
N ARG A 890 -14.67 5.88 -23.10
CA ARG A 890 -16.09 6.06 -23.46
C ARG A 890 -16.58 4.87 -24.26
N PHE A 891 -17.87 4.59 -24.22
CA PHE A 891 -18.49 3.63 -25.14
C PHE A 891 -18.55 4.20 -26.56
N ASP A 892 -18.08 3.42 -27.53
CA ASP A 892 -18.31 3.62 -28.95
C ASP A 892 -19.69 3.04 -29.31
N PRO A 893 -20.63 3.84 -29.86
CA PRO A 893 -21.93 3.34 -30.30
C PRO A 893 -21.87 2.30 -31.43
N TYR A 894 -20.76 2.24 -32.18
CA TYR A 894 -20.63 1.42 -33.40
C TYR A 894 -19.90 0.09 -33.20
N ASP A 895 -19.39 -0.19 -31.99
CA ASP A 895 -18.73 -1.46 -31.65
C ASP A 895 -19.53 -2.19 -30.56
N LEU A 896 -19.43 -3.51 -30.51
CA LEU A 896 -20.12 -4.32 -29.51
C LEU A 896 -19.56 -4.04 -28.11
N ILE A 897 -20.45 -3.89 -27.12
CA ILE A 897 -20.07 -3.63 -25.73
C ILE A 897 -19.10 -4.69 -25.21
N ALA A 898 -19.27 -5.96 -25.61
CA ALA A 898 -18.38 -7.05 -25.22
C ALA A 898 -16.91 -6.83 -25.63
N ASN A 899 -16.65 -6.23 -26.80
CA ASN A 899 -15.29 -5.93 -27.29
C ASN A 899 -14.66 -4.74 -26.57
N GLN A 900 -15.50 -3.84 -26.05
CA GLN A 900 -15.08 -2.60 -25.41
C GLN A 900 -14.73 -2.78 -23.92
N ILE A 901 -15.02 -3.95 -23.35
CA ILE A 901 -14.70 -4.28 -21.96
C ILE A 901 -13.29 -4.89 -21.89
N ASN A 902 -12.38 -4.30 -21.12
CA ASN A 902 -11.01 -4.78 -20.95
C ASN A 902 -10.89 -5.95 -19.93
N LEU A 903 -11.78 -6.95 -20.03
CA LEU A 903 -11.84 -8.12 -19.14
C LEU A 903 -11.95 -9.40 -19.98
N PRO A 904 -11.28 -10.49 -19.56
CA PRO A 904 -11.42 -11.77 -20.25
C PRO A 904 -12.87 -12.29 -20.13
N PRO A 905 -13.40 -13.00 -21.14
CA PRO A 905 -14.77 -13.51 -21.14
C PRO A 905 -15.03 -14.49 -19.99
N THR A 906 -13.99 -15.19 -19.51
CA THR A 906 -14.05 -16.05 -18.34
C THR A 906 -14.31 -15.32 -17.03
N LEU A 907 -14.09 -13.99 -16.95
CA LEU A 907 -14.42 -13.18 -15.77
C LEU A 907 -15.81 -12.56 -15.94
N ILE A 908 -16.10 -12.07 -17.15
CA ILE A 908 -17.39 -11.47 -17.51
C ILE A 908 -18.51 -12.45 -17.21
N ASN A 909 -18.37 -13.71 -17.65
CA ASN A 909 -19.36 -14.76 -17.41
C ASN A 909 -19.51 -15.14 -15.93
N ARG A 910 -18.65 -14.64 -15.02
CA ARG A 910 -18.78 -14.90 -13.57
C ARG A 910 -19.67 -13.90 -12.84
N PHE A 911 -19.88 -12.73 -13.45
CA PHE A 911 -20.85 -11.75 -12.97
C PHE A 911 -22.25 -12.18 -13.37
N ASP A 912 -23.16 -12.17 -12.40
CA ASP A 912 -24.55 -12.54 -12.63
C ASP A 912 -25.29 -11.39 -13.36
N LEU A 913 -24.95 -10.13 -13.05
CA LEU A 913 -25.49 -8.94 -13.71
C LEU A 913 -24.39 -7.99 -14.18
N ILE A 914 -24.52 -7.51 -15.42
CA ILE A 914 -23.63 -6.52 -16.03
C ILE A 914 -24.46 -5.35 -16.54
N PHE A 915 -24.18 -4.16 -16.02
CA PHE A 915 -24.89 -2.94 -16.41
C PHE A 915 -23.97 -2.00 -17.20
N PRO A 916 -24.17 -1.85 -18.52
CA PRO A 916 -23.52 -0.82 -19.31
C PRO A 916 -24.26 0.53 -19.18
N ILE A 917 -23.64 1.49 -18.49
CA ILE A 917 -24.12 2.87 -18.34
C ILE A 917 -23.52 3.72 -19.46
N LYS A 918 -24.33 4.04 -20.46
CA LYS A 918 -23.96 4.89 -21.60
C LYS A 918 -24.30 6.35 -21.29
N ASP A 919 -23.36 7.27 -21.53
CA ASP A 919 -23.59 8.72 -21.47
C ASP A 919 -24.04 9.20 -22.87
N ILE A 920 -25.34 9.05 -23.15
CA ILE A 920 -25.94 9.52 -24.41
C ILE A 920 -26.63 10.86 -24.11
N PRO A 921 -26.22 11.97 -24.76
CA PRO A 921 -26.83 13.27 -24.53
C PRO A 921 -28.31 13.22 -24.92
N ASN A 922 -29.19 13.57 -23.97
CA ASN A 922 -30.63 13.60 -24.19
C ASN A 922 -31.20 14.80 -23.43
N LYS A 923 -31.74 15.76 -24.19
CA LYS A 923 -32.21 17.05 -23.67
C LYS A 923 -33.19 16.92 -22.50
N GLU A 924 -34.17 16.02 -22.60
CA GLU A 924 -35.19 15.83 -21.55
C GLU A 924 -34.58 15.21 -20.27
N LYS A 925 -33.73 14.19 -20.43
CA LYS A 925 -33.06 13.54 -19.30
C LYS A 925 -32.05 14.47 -18.64
N ASP A 926 -31.29 15.22 -19.42
CA ASP A 926 -30.28 16.15 -18.91
C ASP A 926 -30.93 17.32 -18.16
N GLU A 927 -32.08 17.81 -18.62
CA GLU A 927 -32.85 18.86 -17.94
C GLU A 927 -33.40 18.39 -16.58
N THR A 928 -33.95 17.18 -16.51
CA THR A 928 -34.42 16.61 -15.23
C THR A 928 -33.27 16.35 -14.26
N VAL A 929 -32.13 15.82 -14.74
CA VAL A 929 -30.92 15.60 -13.93
C VAL A 929 -30.36 16.93 -13.42
N ALA A 930 -30.25 17.95 -14.28
CA ALA A 930 -29.76 19.26 -13.91
C ALA A 930 -30.67 19.92 -12.86
N SER A 931 -31.99 19.88 -13.08
CA SER A 931 -32.98 20.40 -12.13
C SER A 931 -32.85 19.72 -10.77
N PHE A 932 -32.68 18.40 -10.75
CA PHE A 932 -32.50 17.63 -9.52
C PHE A 932 -31.23 18.03 -8.76
N ILE A 933 -30.09 18.14 -9.46
CA ILE A 933 -28.81 18.53 -8.86
C ILE A 933 -28.89 19.96 -8.30
N LEU A 934 -29.48 20.90 -9.04
CA LEU A 934 -29.66 22.28 -8.60
C LEU A 934 -30.57 22.37 -7.38
N ASN A 935 -31.64 21.56 -7.33
CA ASN A 935 -32.55 21.48 -6.18
C ASN A 935 -31.85 20.93 -4.93
N LEU A 936 -31.00 19.93 -5.07
CA LEU A 936 -30.15 19.40 -3.98
C LEU A 936 -29.18 20.46 -3.43
N HIS A 937 -28.63 21.31 -4.30
CA HIS A 937 -27.77 22.42 -3.89
C HIS A 937 -28.54 23.56 -3.22
N LYS A 938 -29.79 23.80 -3.62
CA LYS A 938 -30.67 24.81 -3.03
C LYS A 938 -31.14 24.40 -1.62
N ASP A 939 -31.60 23.16 -1.47
CA ASP A 939 -32.09 22.59 -0.21
C ASP A 939 -31.31 21.31 0.15
N PRO A 940 -30.26 21.38 0.97
CA PRO A 940 -29.47 20.20 1.34
C PRO A 940 -30.29 19.13 2.09
N ASN A 941 -31.42 19.50 2.68
CA ASN A 941 -32.30 18.58 3.40
C ASN A 941 -33.21 17.74 2.49
N LYS A 942 -33.45 18.14 1.23
CA LYS A 942 -34.20 17.33 0.25
C LYS A 942 -33.48 16.05 -0.19
N GLY A 943 -32.17 15.95 0.09
CA GLY A 943 -31.37 14.76 -0.17
C GLY A 943 -31.34 13.74 0.97
N THR A 944 -32.16 13.93 2.02
CA THR A 944 -32.26 12.98 3.13
C THR A 944 -33.18 11.83 2.74
N ALA A 945 -32.70 10.59 2.93
CA ALA A 945 -33.52 9.40 2.73
C ALA A 945 -34.60 9.36 3.82
N GLU A 946 -35.82 8.95 3.47
CA GLU A 946 -36.90 8.71 4.42
C GLU A 946 -36.54 7.59 5.40
N ILE A 947 -35.69 6.66 4.96
CA ILE A 947 -35.21 5.53 5.74
C ILE A 947 -33.80 5.83 6.26
N SER A 948 -33.61 5.69 7.57
CA SER A 948 -32.29 5.83 8.18
C SER A 948 -31.30 4.78 7.65
N THR A 949 -30.02 5.15 7.52
CA THR A 949 -29.00 4.20 7.04
C THR A 949 -28.78 3.03 7.99
N ASP A 950 -28.99 3.25 9.29
CA ASP A 950 -28.86 2.21 10.31
C ASP A 950 -30.01 1.19 10.19
N LEU A 951 -31.25 1.66 10.02
CA LEU A 951 -32.40 0.79 9.80
C LEU A 951 -32.26 -0.02 8.51
N MET A 952 -31.76 0.57 7.41
CA MET A 952 -31.47 -0.19 6.18
C MET A 952 -30.43 -1.29 6.42
N LYS A 953 -29.36 -0.99 7.19
CA LYS A 953 -28.34 -1.99 7.52
C LYS A 953 -28.93 -3.14 8.34
N LYS A 954 -29.77 -2.82 9.35
CA LYS A 954 -30.53 -3.79 10.16
C LYS A 954 -31.46 -4.64 9.30
N TYR A 955 -32.18 -4.01 8.36
CA TYR A 955 -33.11 -4.67 7.44
C TYR A 955 -32.42 -5.75 6.59
N PHE A 956 -31.32 -5.41 5.91
CA PHE A 956 -30.60 -6.38 5.07
C PHE A 956 -29.89 -7.46 5.89
N ALA A 957 -29.38 -7.12 7.07
CA ALA A 957 -28.80 -8.10 8.00
C ALA A 957 -29.86 -9.11 8.49
N TYR A 958 -31.06 -8.64 8.83
CA TYR A 958 -32.18 -9.46 9.26
C TYR A 958 -32.62 -10.46 8.18
N ILE A 959 -32.83 -9.96 6.96
CA ILE A 959 -33.35 -10.74 5.84
C ILE A 959 -32.38 -11.82 5.40
N ARG A 960 -31.08 -11.51 5.30
CA ARG A 960 -30.04 -12.48 4.93
C ARG A 960 -29.99 -13.67 5.89
N LYS A 961 -30.34 -13.47 7.17
CA LYS A 961 -30.21 -14.47 8.23
C LYS A 961 -31.47 -15.29 8.48
N LYS A 962 -32.64 -14.64 8.62
CA LYS A 962 -33.86 -15.32 9.09
C LYS A 962 -34.72 -15.92 7.98
N ILE A 963 -34.50 -15.53 6.73
CA ILE A 963 -35.46 -15.78 5.64
C ILE A 963 -34.82 -16.64 4.57
N GLU A 964 -35.31 -17.88 4.47
CA GLU A 964 -34.89 -18.86 3.48
C GLU A 964 -36.09 -19.27 2.63
N PRO A 965 -36.40 -18.54 1.54
CA PRO A 965 -37.56 -18.86 0.71
C PRO A 965 -37.36 -20.16 -0.06
N LYS A 966 -38.44 -20.97 -0.13
CA LYS A 966 -38.52 -22.15 -1.00
C LYS A 966 -39.15 -21.78 -2.34
N ILE A 967 -38.62 -22.32 -3.43
CA ILE A 967 -39.13 -22.04 -4.79
C ILE A 967 -40.40 -22.87 -5.02
N THR A 968 -41.46 -22.24 -5.50
CA THR A 968 -42.71 -22.93 -5.87
C THR A 968 -42.64 -23.48 -7.29
N GLU A 969 -43.43 -24.51 -7.59
CA GLU A 969 -43.49 -25.13 -8.93
C GLU A 969 -43.84 -24.11 -10.02
N ALA A 970 -44.80 -23.22 -9.75
CA ALA A 970 -45.18 -22.14 -10.69
C ALA A 970 -44.03 -21.17 -11.02
N ALA A 971 -43.10 -20.93 -10.08
CA ALA A 971 -41.92 -20.11 -10.34
C ALA A 971 -40.85 -20.88 -11.12
N ILE A 972 -40.74 -22.20 -10.90
CA ILE A 972 -39.81 -23.07 -11.64
C ILE A 972 -40.21 -23.14 -13.11
N GLU A 973 -41.50 -23.32 -13.40
CA GLU A 973 -42.01 -23.35 -14.78
C GLU A 973 -41.69 -22.07 -15.52
N GLU A 974 -41.97 -20.90 -14.93
CA GLU A 974 -41.69 -19.60 -15.54
C GLU A 974 -40.19 -19.41 -15.86
N ILE A 975 -39.31 -19.77 -14.92
CA ILE A 975 -37.85 -19.66 -15.12
C ILE A 975 -37.39 -20.65 -16.21
N LYS A 976 -37.96 -21.86 -16.22
CA LYS A 976 -37.63 -22.90 -17.21
C LYS A 976 -38.04 -22.46 -18.62
N GLU A 977 -39.26 -21.98 -18.78
CA GLU A 977 -39.78 -21.49 -20.07
C GLU A 977 -38.90 -20.36 -20.61
N TYR A 978 -38.60 -19.36 -19.77
CA TYR A 978 -37.72 -18.24 -20.15
C TYR A 978 -36.30 -18.70 -20.49
N TYR A 979 -35.71 -19.61 -19.71
CA TYR A 979 -34.35 -20.09 -19.98
C TYR A 979 -34.28 -20.86 -21.32
N VAL A 980 -35.29 -21.69 -21.61
CA VAL A 980 -35.36 -22.45 -22.87
C VAL A 980 -35.57 -21.50 -24.06
N SER A 981 -36.48 -20.54 -23.95
CA SER A 981 -36.72 -19.55 -25.02
C SER A 981 -35.46 -18.72 -25.30
N MET A 982 -34.77 -18.28 -24.24
CA MET A 982 -33.53 -17.51 -24.34
C MET A 982 -32.41 -18.32 -24.98
N ARG A 983 -32.26 -19.61 -24.62
CA ARG A 983 -31.22 -20.47 -25.21
C ARG A 983 -31.47 -20.76 -26.69
N ASN A 984 -32.72 -21.00 -27.08
CA ASN A 984 -33.10 -21.24 -28.47
C ASN A 984 -32.96 -19.99 -29.34
N SER A 985 -33.14 -18.81 -28.75
CA SER A 985 -32.89 -17.53 -29.45
C SER A 985 -31.41 -17.28 -29.77
N GLY A 986 -30.48 -18.04 -29.16
CA GLY A 986 -29.03 -17.93 -29.38
C GLY A 986 -28.40 -19.03 -30.25
N THR A 987 -29.20 -19.97 -30.77
CA THR A 987 -28.70 -21.15 -31.53
C THR A 987 -28.81 -21.03 -33.06
N GLY A 988 -29.36 -19.94 -33.60
CA GLY A 988 -29.13 -19.62 -35.00
C GLY A 988 -27.87 -18.79 -35.05
N ASP A 989 -26.71 -19.41 -35.33
CA ASP A 989 -25.58 -18.82 -36.07
C ASP A 989 -24.21 -19.54 -35.90
N GLU A 990 -23.80 -20.35 -36.91
CA GLU A 990 -22.55 -21.14 -37.02
C GLU A 990 -21.23 -20.37 -37.31
N SER A 991 -21.16 -19.03 -37.28
CA SER A 991 -19.89 -18.32 -37.56
C SER A 991 -19.38 -17.43 -36.42
N GLY A 992 -18.65 -18.06 -35.49
CA GLY A 992 -17.38 -17.58 -34.91
C GLY A 992 -17.28 -16.23 -34.17
N ILE A 993 -18.29 -15.37 -34.15
CA ILE A 993 -18.29 -14.09 -33.43
C ILE A 993 -19.06 -14.28 -32.13
N LYS A 994 -18.31 -14.42 -31.03
CA LYS A 994 -18.83 -14.70 -29.69
C LYS A 994 -19.76 -13.59 -29.19
N SER A 995 -21.06 -13.73 -29.46
CA SER A 995 -22.07 -13.34 -28.47
C SER A 995 -21.70 -14.02 -27.13
N ILE A 996 -22.00 -13.35 -26.01
CA ILE A 996 -21.73 -13.95 -24.69
C ILE A 996 -22.52 -15.27 -24.63
N PRO A 997 -21.85 -16.44 -24.51
CA PRO A 997 -22.56 -17.71 -24.55
C PRO A 997 -23.53 -17.75 -23.37
N ILE A 998 -24.81 -17.97 -23.66
CA ILE A 998 -25.84 -18.18 -22.65
C ILE A 998 -25.54 -19.52 -21.96
N THR A 999 -25.02 -19.43 -20.73
CA THR A 999 -24.63 -20.61 -19.94
C THR A 999 -25.70 -20.95 -18.90
N ALA A 1000 -25.66 -22.18 -18.38
CA ALA A 1000 -26.48 -22.59 -17.24
C ALA A 1000 -26.30 -21.68 -16.00
N ARG A 1001 -25.22 -20.88 -15.93
CA ARG A 1001 -25.00 -19.89 -14.87
C ARG A 1001 -26.08 -18.81 -14.82
N GLN A 1002 -26.68 -18.46 -15.96
CA GLN A 1002 -27.77 -17.49 -16.03
C GLN A 1002 -29.04 -18.03 -15.36
N LEU A 1003 -29.30 -19.34 -15.44
CA LEU A 1003 -30.38 -19.98 -14.72
C LEU A 1003 -30.16 -19.90 -13.20
N GLU A 1004 -28.93 -20.11 -12.74
CA GLU A 1004 -28.60 -19.92 -11.32
C GLU A 1004 -28.76 -18.45 -10.88
N ALA A 1005 -28.42 -17.49 -11.75
CA ALA A 1005 -28.63 -16.06 -11.48
C ALA A 1005 -30.12 -15.72 -11.33
N LEU A 1006 -30.98 -16.23 -12.23
CA LEU A 1006 -32.44 -16.06 -12.13
C LEU A 1006 -33.00 -16.62 -10.82
N VAL A 1007 -32.54 -17.81 -10.42
CA VAL A 1007 -32.94 -18.40 -9.14
C VAL A 1007 -32.52 -17.52 -7.96
N ARG A 1008 -31.26 -17.06 -7.92
CA ARG A 1008 -30.76 -16.18 -6.84
C ARG A 1008 -31.52 -14.85 -6.77
N LEU A 1009 -31.82 -14.24 -7.91
CA LEU A 1009 -32.59 -12.98 -7.99
C LEU A 1009 -34.04 -13.17 -7.54
N SER A 1010 -34.66 -14.30 -7.91
CA SER A 1010 -36.03 -14.62 -7.50
C SER A 1010 -36.11 -14.86 -5.98
N GLU A 1011 -35.13 -15.59 -5.41
CA GLU A 1011 -34.99 -15.77 -3.97
C GLU A 1011 -34.76 -14.43 -3.24
N ALA A 1012 -33.90 -13.57 -3.78
CA ALA A 1012 -33.65 -12.24 -3.24
C ALA A 1012 -34.91 -11.35 -3.24
N SER A 1013 -35.71 -11.41 -4.30
CA SER A 1013 -36.99 -10.69 -4.39
C SER A 1013 -37.98 -11.15 -3.32
N ALA A 1014 -38.12 -12.47 -3.14
CA ALA A 1014 -38.98 -13.03 -2.10
C ALA A 1014 -38.52 -12.64 -0.68
N LYS A 1015 -37.20 -12.64 -0.46
CA LYS A 1015 -36.56 -12.20 0.78
C LYS A 1015 -36.88 -10.75 1.15
N ILE A 1016 -36.87 -9.83 0.18
CA ILE A 1016 -37.24 -8.42 0.41
C ILE A 1016 -38.67 -8.30 0.95
N ARG A 1017 -39.60 -9.17 0.55
CA ARG A 1017 -40.98 -9.16 1.03
C ARG A 1017 -41.18 -9.95 2.34
N LEU A 1018 -40.09 -10.41 2.94
CA LEU A 1018 -40.08 -11.34 4.07
C LEU A 1018 -40.86 -12.64 3.81
N SER A 1019 -41.00 -13.04 2.54
CA SER A 1019 -41.77 -14.22 2.16
C SER A 1019 -40.97 -15.51 2.35
N LYS A 1020 -41.63 -16.57 2.83
CA LYS A 1020 -41.05 -17.93 2.95
C LYS A 1020 -41.10 -18.73 1.64
N THR A 1021 -41.76 -18.20 0.61
CA THR A 1021 -41.90 -18.86 -0.69
C THR A 1021 -41.65 -17.89 -1.83
N VAL A 1022 -40.95 -18.35 -2.86
CA VAL A 1022 -40.77 -17.61 -4.12
C VAL A 1022 -42.02 -17.78 -4.98
N THR A 1023 -42.60 -16.66 -5.41
CA THR A 1023 -43.82 -16.65 -6.22
C THR A 1023 -43.50 -16.41 -7.69
N LYS A 1024 -44.44 -16.72 -8.60
CA LYS A 1024 -44.30 -16.42 -10.04
C LYS A 1024 -43.96 -14.95 -10.31
N LYS A 1025 -44.50 -14.01 -9.53
CA LYS A 1025 -44.20 -12.57 -9.64
C LYS A 1025 -42.72 -12.25 -9.36
N ASP A 1026 -42.08 -12.96 -8.43
CA ASP A 1026 -40.64 -12.77 -8.14
C ASP A 1026 -39.78 -13.26 -9.31
N ALA A 1027 -40.16 -14.40 -9.90
CA ALA A 1027 -39.50 -14.95 -11.09
C ALA A 1027 -39.61 -13.98 -12.28
N GLN A 1028 -40.81 -13.44 -12.53
CA GLN A 1028 -41.03 -12.44 -13.59
C GLN A 1028 -40.18 -11.19 -13.37
N LYS A 1029 -40.03 -10.73 -12.12
CA LYS A 1029 -39.19 -9.57 -11.80
C LYS A 1029 -37.70 -9.85 -12.04
N ALA A 1030 -37.23 -11.04 -11.69
CA ALA A 1030 -35.86 -11.47 -11.98
C ALA A 1030 -35.60 -11.55 -13.49
N ILE A 1031 -36.56 -12.10 -14.24
CA ILE A 1031 -36.54 -12.16 -15.71
C ILE A 1031 -36.47 -10.76 -16.31
N GLU A 1032 -37.29 -9.82 -15.84
CA GLU A 1032 -37.30 -8.42 -16.31
C GLU A 1032 -35.92 -7.77 -16.17
N LEU A 1033 -35.23 -7.99 -15.04
CA LEU A 1033 -33.90 -7.42 -14.80
C LEU A 1033 -32.81 -8.06 -15.66
N VAL A 1034 -32.82 -9.38 -15.81
CA VAL A 1034 -31.86 -10.10 -16.65
C VAL A 1034 -32.07 -9.74 -18.12
N ASP A 1035 -33.32 -9.68 -18.58
CA ASP A 1035 -33.68 -9.27 -19.93
C ASP A 1035 -33.25 -7.83 -20.22
N TYR A 1036 -33.43 -6.91 -19.26
CA TYR A 1036 -32.93 -5.54 -19.37
C TYR A 1036 -31.40 -5.49 -19.55
N CYS A 1037 -30.64 -6.29 -18.79
CA CYS A 1037 -29.18 -6.39 -18.94
C CYS A 1037 -28.78 -6.98 -20.30
N LEU A 1038 -29.40 -8.07 -20.71
CA LEU A 1038 -29.06 -8.77 -21.95
C LEU A 1038 -29.42 -7.94 -23.18
N ASN A 1039 -30.59 -7.30 -23.20
CA ASN A 1039 -31.00 -6.41 -24.29
C ASN A 1039 -30.03 -5.25 -24.49
N GLN A 1040 -29.48 -4.69 -23.40
CA GLN A 1040 -28.49 -3.62 -23.50
C GLN A 1040 -27.15 -4.07 -24.09
N ILE A 1041 -26.81 -5.35 -23.94
CA ILE A 1041 -25.56 -5.94 -24.42
C ILE A 1041 -25.72 -6.50 -25.85
N ALA A 1042 -26.89 -7.04 -26.18
CA ALA A 1042 -27.15 -7.77 -27.42
C ALA A 1042 -27.75 -6.92 -28.56
N LYS A 1043 -28.43 -5.79 -28.28
CA LYS A 1043 -29.03 -4.97 -29.35
C LYS A 1043 -28.06 -3.91 -29.89
N ASP A 1044 -27.95 -3.89 -31.21
CA ASP A 1044 -27.33 -2.82 -31.98
C ASP A 1044 -28.25 -1.59 -32.01
N ASN A 1045 -27.72 -0.41 -31.66
CA ASN A 1045 -28.51 0.81 -31.47
C ASN A 1045 -29.15 1.36 -32.77
N GLU A 1046 -28.73 0.92 -33.96
CA GLU A 1046 -29.24 1.47 -35.24
C GLU A 1046 -30.50 0.78 -35.78
N THR A 1047 -30.79 -0.48 -35.42
CA THR A 1047 -31.78 -1.29 -36.18
C THR A 1047 -32.97 -1.80 -35.37
N GLY A 1048 -32.86 -1.89 -34.04
CA GLY A 1048 -34.00 -2.26 -33.17
C GLY A 1048 -34.64 -3.65 -33.39
N LYS A 1049 -34.22 -4.42 -34.41
CA LYS A 1049 -34.69 -5.78 -34.72
C LYS A 1049 -33.60 -6.84 -34.46
N ILE A 1050 -34.06 -8.04 -34.11
CA ILE A 1050 -33.26 -9.27 -34.11
C ILE A 1050 -33.38 -9.84 -35.52
N ASP A 1051 -32.32 -9.76 -36.33
CA ASP A 1051 -32.28 -10.38 -37.66
C ASP A 1051 -31.16 -11.42 -37.72
N ILE A 1052 -31.56 -12.65 -38.03
CA ILE A 1052 -30.82 -13.93 -37.99
C ILE A 1052 -30.01 -14.15 -39.29
N ASP A 1053 -30.10 -13.28 -40.29
CA ASP A 1053 -29.38 -13.44 -41.58
C ASP A 1053 -28.09 -12.60 -41.68
N ARG A 1054 -27.29 -12.53 -40.60
CA ARG A 1054 -26.15 -11.59 -40.48
C ARG A 1054 -24.78 -12.22 -40.29
N LEU A 1055 -24.61 -13.48 -40.68
CA LEU A 1055 -23.44 -14.23 -40.24
C LEU A 1055 -22.21 -14.30 -41.13
N SER A 1056 -22.32 -14.12 -42.43
CA SER A 1056 -21.15 -14.37 -43.28
C SER A 1056 -20.14 -13.24 -43.21
N SER A 1057 -20.50 -12.07 -42.64
CA SER A 1057 -19.66 -10.89 -42.82
C SER A 1057 -19.94 -9.75 -41.78
N LYS A 1058 -18.91 -9.29 -41.04
CA LYS A 1058 -18.74 -8.10 -40.12
C LYS A 1058 -19.27 -6.67 -40.46
N ILE A 1059 -20.31 -6.46 -41.25
CA ILE A 1059 -20.79 -5.14 -41.72
C ILE A 1059 -22.26 -5.34 -42.13
N THR A 1060 -23.15 -4.39 -41.82
CA THR A 1060 -24.56 -4.47 -42.24
C THR A 1060 -24.66 -4.66 -43.77
N ALA A 1061 -25.58 -5.49 -44.29
CA ALA A 1061 -25.65 -5.83 -45.73
C ALA A 1061 -25.69 -4.58 -46.64
N THR A 1062 -26.30 -3.51 -46.17
CA THR A 1062 -26.40 -2.20 -46.84
C THR A 1062 -25.17 -1.29 -46.69
N GLN A 1063 -24.29 -1.53 -45.72
CA GLN A 1063 -23.00 -0.82 -45.59
C GLN A 1063 -21.83 -1.64 -46.17
N ARG A 1064 -21.96 -2.98 -46.22
CA ARG A 1064 -20.95 -3.85 -46.83
C ARG A 1064 -20.96 -3.75 -48.34
N SER A 1065 -22.15 -3.72 -48.95
CA SER A 1065 -22.28 -3.43 -50.37
C SER A 1065 -21.60 -2.11 -50.70
N SER A 1066 -21.87 -1.04 -49.95
CA SER A 1066 -21.25 0.27 -50.19
C SER A 1066 -19.73 0.27 -50.01
N ILE A 1067 -19.18 -0.35 -48.94
CA ILE A 1067 -17.73 -0.40 -48.71
C ILE A 1067 -17.02 -1.28 -49.75
N SER A 1068 -17.58 -2.43 -50.12
CA SER A 1068 -17.01 -3.30 -51.17
C SER A 1068 -17.08 -2.62 -52.53
N ILE A 1069 -18.23 -2.05 -52.88
CA ILE A 1069 -18.42 -1.31 -54.13
C ILE A 1069 -17.43 -0.15 -54.22
N ILE A 1070 -17.24 0.62 -53.15
CA ILE A 1070 -16.28 1.72 -53.12
C ILE A 1070 -14.83 1.22 -53.21
N LYS A 1071 -14.48 0.10 -52.56
CA LYS A 1071 -13.14 -0.51 -52.71
C LYS A 1071 -12.89 -1.03 -54.13
N ASP A 1072 -13.90 -1.64 -54.76
CA ASP A 1072 -13.82 -2.12 -56.14
C ASP A 1072 -13.74 -0.95 -57.13
N ILE A 1073 -14.48 0.13 -56.88
CA ILE A 1073 -14.35 1.39 -57.63
C ILE A 1073 -12.93 1.92 -57.51
N ILE A 1074 -12.40 2.02 -56.28
CA ILE A 1074 -11.02 2.48 -56.04
C ILE A 1074 -10.01 1.59 -56.78
N ASN A 1075 -10.16 0.27 -56.72
CA ASN A 1075 -9.28 -0.68 -57.43
C ASN A 1075 -9.37 -0.52 -58.96
N SER A 1076 -10.59 -0.43 -59.51
CA SER A 1076 -10.81 -0.26 -60.95
C SER A 1076 -10.31 1.08 -61.47
N LEU A 1077 -10.38 2.14 -60.66
CA LEU A 1077 -9.83 3.45 -60.98
C LEU A 1077 -8.30 3.46 -60.86
N GLU A 1078 -7.72 2.72 -59.91
CA GLU A 1078 -6.27 2.52 -59.78
C GLU A 1078 -5.71 1.82 -61.02
N GLU A 1079 -6.36 0.75 -61.49
CA GLU A 1079 -5.97 -0.01 -62.70
C GLU A 1079 -6.15 0.81 -63.99
N LYS A 1080 -7.25 1.56 -64.12
CA LYS A 1080 -7.53 2.37 -65.33
C LYS A 1080 -6.64 3.61 -65.46
N LEU A 1081 -6.34 4.28 -64.34
CA LEU A 1081 -5.58 5.54 -64.36
C LEU A 1081 -4.07 5.32 -64.28
N ASN A 1082 -3.61 4.10 -64.00
CA ASN A 1082 -2.19 3.72 -63.85
C ASN A 1082 -1.40 4.66 -62.92
N ASN A 1083 -2.10 5.33 -62.00
CA ASN A 1083 -1.62 6.36 -61.10
C ASN A 1083 -1.97 5.98 -59.68
N LYS A 1084 -1.00 6.06 -58.76
CA LYS A 1084 -1.20 5.70 -57.34
C LYS A 1084 -2.13 6.66 -56.58
N THR A 1085 -2.55 7.77 -57.18
CA THR A 1085 -3.38 8.80 -56.55
C THR A 1085 -4.68 8.99 -57.33
N ILE A 1086 -5.82 8.81 -56.67
CA ILE A 1086 -7.16 8.84 -57.25
C ILE A 1086 -7.90 10.10 -56.77
N PRO A 1087 -8.47 10.93 -57.66
CA PRO A 1087 -9.32 12.05 -57.26
C PRO A 1087 -10.59 11.57 -56.54
N ILE A 1088 -10.98 12.27 -55.46
CA ILE A 1088 -12.20 11.92 -54.70
C ILE A 1088 -13.46 12.11 -55.56
N GLU A 1089 -13.46 13.11 -56.45
CA GLU A 1089 -14.57 13.39 -57.38
C GLU A 1089 -14.89 12.16 -58.25
N ASN A 1090 -13.87 11.52 -58.83
CA ASN A 1090 -14.03 10.31 -59.65
C ASN A 1090 -14.61 9.12 -58.85
N VAL A 1091 -14.31 9.05 -57.55
CA VAL A 1091 -14.86 8.00 -56.67
C VAL A 1091 -16.33 8.29 -56.34
N ILE A 1092 -16.69 9.57 -56.22
CA ILE A 1092 -18.08 9.99 -56.01
C ILE A 1092 -18.91 9.73 -57.27
N GLU A 1093 -18.40 10.10 -58.45
CA GLU A 1093 -19.08 9.87 -59.73
C GLU A 1093 -19.33 8.37 -59.99
N ALA A 1094 -18.28 7.54 -59.86
CA ALA A 1094 -18.39 6.09 -60.05
C ALA A 1094 -19.27 5.40 -58.97
N ALA A 1095 -19.43 6.02 -57.80
CA ALA A 1095 -20.33 5.54 -56.76
C ALA A 1095 -21.79 5.97 -56.98
N GLN A 1096 -22.01 7.15 -57.58
CA GLN A 1096 -23.34 7.60 -58.01
C GLN A 1096 -23.88 6.74 -59.15
N GLU A 1097 -23.04 6.33 -60.11
CA GLU A 1097 -23.42 5.36 -61.16
C GLU A 1097 -23.91 4.01 -60.61
N LYS A 1098 -23.51 3.67 -59.38
CA LYS A 1098 -23.92 2.45 -58.66
C LYS A 1098 -24.99 2.70 -57.59
N ASN A 1099 -25.75 3.79 -57.68
CA ASN A 1099 -26.86 4.15 -56.78
C ASN A 1099 -26.45 4.32 -55.29
N ILE A 1100 -25.26 4.88 -55.02
CA ILE A 1100 -24.83 5.22 -53.65
C ILE A 1100 -24.88 6.75 -53.46
N ASN A 1101 -25.62 7.21 -52.44
CA ASN A 1101 -25.69 8.64 -52.08
C ASN A 1101 -24.32 9.22 -51.73
N GLN A 1102 -24.06 10.46 -52.16
CA GLN A 1102 -22.80 11.18 -51.96
C GLN A 1102 -22.39 11.27 -50.48
N GLU A 1103 -23.32 11.60 -49.57
CA GLU A 1103 -23.05 11.63 -48.13
C GLU A 1103 -22.55 10.27 -47.60
N LYS A 1104 -23.07 9.17 -48.15
CA LYS A 1104 -22.72 7.81 -47.75
C LYS A 1104 -21.33 7.41 -48.27
N VAL A 1105 -20.91 7.94 -49.42
CA VAL A 1105 -19.56 7.78 -49.98
C VAL A 1105 -18.54 8.52 -49.12
N GLU A 1106 -18.82 9.76 -48.73
CA GLU A 1106 -17.94 10.56 -47.87
C GLU A 1106 -17.74 9.94 -46.49
N GLN A 1107 -18.83 9.49 -45.84
CA GLN A 1107 -18.76 8.75 -44.58
C GLN A 1107 -17.93 7.46 -44.71
N THR A 1108 -18.02 6.78 -45.84
CA THR A 1108 -17.27 5.55 -46.10
C THR A 1108 -15.78 5.83 -46.32
N LEU A 1109 -15.43 6.88 -47.05
CA LEU A 1109 -14.05 7.33 -47.24
C LEU A 1109 -13.42 7.80 -45.92
N GLU A 1110 -14.15 8.49 -45.06
CA GLU A 1110 -13.66 8.84 -43.71
C GLU A 1110 -13.38 7.60 -42.86
N LYS A 1111 -14.24 6.57 -42.93
CA LYS A 1111 -14.02 5.29 -42.24
C LYS A 1111 -12.74 4.61 -42.71
N LEU A 1112 -12.52 4.55 -44.02
CA LEU A 1112 -11.30 3.97 -44.62
C LEU A 1112 -10.04 4.77 -44.27
N ARG A 1113 -10.14 6.10 -44.10
CA ARG A 1113 -9.05 6.93 -43.58
C ARG A 1113 -8.74 6.65 -42.12
N ARG A 1114 -9.76 6.44 -41.28
CA ARG A 1114 -9.58 6.12 -39.85
C ARG A 1114 -9.03 4.72 -39.62
N SER A 1115 -9.40 3.74 -40.46
CA SER A 1115 -8.85 2.37 -40.39
C SER A 1115 -7.41 2.27 -40.89
N GLY A 1116 -6.96 3.24 -41.69
CA GLY A 1116 -5.64 3.26 -42.30
C GLY A 1116 -5.56 2.52 -43.63
N ASP A 1117 -6.70 2.17 -44.25
CA ASP A 1117 -6.75 1.50 -45.55
C ASP A 1117 -6.38 2.47 -46.69
N ILE A 1118 -6.74 3.76 -46.54
CA ILE A 1118 -6.43 4.85 -47.49
C ILE A 1118 -5.88 6.07 -46.75
N PHE A 1119 -5.04 6.85 -47.43
CA PHE A 1119 -4.55 8.14 -46.94
C PHE A 1119 -4.65 9.22 -48.01
N GLU A 1120 -4.64 10.49 -47.60
CA GLU A 1120 -4.77 11.66 -48.48
C GLU A 1120 -3.41 12.34 -48.68
N PRO A 1121 -2.64 12.02 -49.74
CA PRO A 1121 -1.34 12.68 -50.00
C PRO A 1121 -1.48 14.16 -50.37
N LYS A 1122 -2.58 14.55 -51.03
CA LYS A 1122 -2.91 15.94 -51.42
C LYS A 1122 -4.41 16.15 -51.25
N ARG A 1123 -4.83 17.37 -50.88
CA ARG A 1123 -6.26 17.70 -50.73
C ARG A 1123 -7.03 17.33 -52.00
N GLY A 1124 -8.07 16.50 -51.84
CA GLY A 1124 -8.90 16.02 -52.95
C GLY A 1124 -8.42 14.72 -53.62
N PHE A 1125 -7.30 14.13 -53.16
CA PHE A 1125 -6.74 12.90 -53.74
C PHE A 1125 -6.53 11.84 -52.66
N ILE A 1126 -6.98 10.61 -52.92
CA ILE A 1126 -6.79 9.46 -52.04
C ILE A 1126 -5.78 8.48 -52.64
N GLN A 1127 -5.03 7.81 -51.79
CA GLN A 1127 -4.09 6.76 -52.14
C GLN A 1127 -4.23 5.62 -51.14
N ARG A 1128 -4.24 4.38 -51.63
CA ARG A 1128 -4.27 3.19 -50.78
C ARG A 1128 -2.89 2.95 -50.15
N LEU A 1129 -2.88 2.49 -48.90
CA LEU A 1129 -1.66 2.20 -48.13
C LEU A 1129 -1.07 0.83 -48.44
#